data_AF-A0A409YE72-F1
#
_entry.id   AF-A0A409YE72-F1
#
_cell.length_a   1.000
_cell.length_b   1.000
_cell.length_c   1.000
_cell.angle_alpha   90.00
_cell.angle_beta   90.00
_cell.angle_gamma   90.00
#
_symmetry.space_group_name_H-M   'P 1'
#
loop_
_entity.id
_entity.type
_entity.pdbx_description
1 polymer ?
#
loop_
_entity_poly.entity_id
_entity_poly.type
_entity_poly.pdbx_seq_one_letter_code
_entity_poly.pdbx_strand_id
1 'polypeptide(L)'
;MLRLGHEQSPLEPSIPLQERRVHEGSTDDAQDPFLPGTGDSFSSETINGHHSTFHDEGVYRMGPTAMGDIDNDVEDSAALRSSRYSWKASPNSRRASLISSISHWSSVIRKRHPFSDRYEAPPVSLFFLHMLFCLLTYPVLFIAAMAATSRSIFWARVIVGMGCSIMGLSLSFTLVGLTQPVLEAATWATLIDQSARDGENYRGIRLSEFSIQADEPKSMYSAIMLLWSRWRGRKTAKPYSDHRFWTGYILLFVFSALLSAALTFIFGRTVDIDTESQRQYSLFEEVAVSGDLSPKDLEKAALLAPVFLEHRLFTWTIESFSVHGNLPPPVSFNWGNDKVYFAEVTRSQLQPGGTGFGTFDWDEKAPHPKNAVGGDTEMHNRPKHSNEAIDPGSHLVFPRWGLRTHCERIPNLWDNLIIHTPVNGITYLFTPRETVKSLFRSFNLSIPDMVDKPLNVTETMYEGDTIPPTMNVSSWMIGVPYWSNGVSNNVKSTNVSLGDDGAGFVTIENVFIRLNNSYAPNSTFAWRDRDTIPDINGNPTFIGFDAAVCLQLYEPWILDVYNSSTGQPTTMGIREKITRQNWRSTLREPGSKIKGEVIMDPSVRRSLNSTGYSAAYIAAHENSVNQVAKDNGRDSFYVPSPSLVSFTNGSGPFGYTEFSADLYAAARSLSDASNVLPYFAGSGQLVARRYEDRVVAIASLRTFDLTMALGLAFMTGLLCTVAVPRLPLGVPKRGFNLYSWILAFHVKEVEIEGGEEITRGMHLDDLQEYAGDVVLRYRILGKDDFNEHV
;
A
#
# COMPACT_ATOMS: atom_id res chain seq x y z
N MET A 1 72.85 55.82 24.96
CA MET A 1 73.18 55.91 26.40
C MET A 1 73.05 54.51 26.97
N LEU A 2 74.18 53.97 27.46
CA LEU A 2 74.40 52.66 28.15
C LEU A 2 74.05 51.38 27.35
N ARG A 3 75.01 50.68 26.73
CA ARG A 3 76.00 49.68 27.27
C ARG A 3 75.30 48.42 27.79
N LEU A 4 75.67 47.16 27.50
CA LEU A 4 76.80 46.42 26.90
C LEU A 4 76.19 45.05 26.45
N GLY A 5 76.62 44.33 25.40
CA GLY A 5 77.90 43.65 25.17
C GLY A 5 77.56 42.21 24.73
N HIS A 6 78.00 41.76 23.54
CA HIS A 6 79.04 40.74 23.31
C HIS A 6 78.73 39.36 23.96
N GLU A 7 78.91 38.18 23.35
CA GLU A 7 79.55 37.74 22.11
C GLU A 7 79.31 36.22 21.95
N GLN A 8 79.47 35.73 20.71
CA GLN A 8 80.00 34.41 20.30
C GLN A 8 79.20 33.09 20.47
N SER A 9 79.15 32.41 19.31
CA SER A 9 78.69 31.06 18.91
C SER A 9 79.56 29.92 19.49
N PRO A 10 79.54 28.68 18.96
CA PRO A 10 78.49 27.78 18.42
C PRO A 10 78.48 26.42 19.19
N LEU A 11 77.61 25.45 18.84
CA LEU A 11 77.90 23.99 18.77
C LEU A 11 76.61 23.13 18.68
N GLU A 12 76.62 22.19 17.73
CA GLU A 12 75.85 20.94 17.67
C GLU A 12 76.00 20.11 18.97
N PRO A 13 75.04 19.21 19.33
CA PRO A 13 75.18 17.80 18.89
C PRO A 13 73.89 16.96 18.74
N SER A 14 74.02 15.97 17.85
CA SER A 14 73.48 14.59 17.80
C SER A 14 72.39 14.07 18.77
N ILE A 15 71.42 13.39 18.13
CA ILE A 15 70.52 12.25 18.48
C ILE A 15 70.88 11.43 19.76
N PRO A 16 69.89 10.77 20.40
CA PRO A 16 69.75 9.33 20.11
C PRO A 16 68.31 8.77 20.03
N LEU A 17 68.24 7.65 19.30
CA LEU A 17 67.16 6.68 19.16
C LEU A 17 66.61 6.21 20.52
N GLN A 18 65.29 5.98 20.58
CA GLN A 18 64.67 5.22 21.67
C GLN A 18 64.13 3.89 21.13
N GLU A 19 64.85 2.85 21.55
CA GLU A 19 64.59 1.41 21.43
C GLU A 19 63.24 1.05 22.07
N ARG A 20 62.32 0.45 21.31
CA ARG A 20 61.10 -0.18 21.85
C ARG A 20 61.34 -1.68 21.94
N ARG A 21 61.48 -2.15 23.19
CA ARG A 21 61.75 -3.54 23.53
C ARG A 21 60.51 -4.41 23.26
N VAL A 22 60.80 -5.55 22.65
CA VAL A 22 59.97 -6.69 22.30
C VAL A 22 59.37 -7.37 23.54
N HIS A 23 58.11 -7.79 23.46
CA HIS A 23 57.59 -8.93 24.23
C HIS A 23 57.15 -10.01 23.23
N GLU A 24 57.86 -11.14 23.29
CA GLU A 24 57.59 -12.39 22.57
C GLU A 24 56.43 -13.19 23.18
N GLY A 25 55.82 -13.98 22.30
CA GLY A 25 54.81 -15.02 22.53
C GLY A 25 53.93 -15.10 21.27
N SER A 26 54.31 -15.73 20.16
CA SER A 26 54.59 -17.17 19.91
C SER A 26 53.39 -18.02 20.39
N THR A 27 52.54 -18.59 19.55
CA THR A 27 52.77 -19.64 18.52
C THR A 27 51.46 -19.83 17.74
N ASP A 28 51.50 -19.83 16.40
CA ASP A 28 51.27 -20.99 15.48
C ASP A 28 49.78 -21.19 15.17
N ASP A 29 49.26 -21.34 13.94
CA ASP A 29 49.71 -21.97 12.68
C ASP A 29 49.09 -21.24 11.46
N ALA A 30 49.88 -20.87 10.43
CA ALA A 30 50.14 -21.57 9.15
C ALA A 30 48.99 -21.48 8.10
N GLN A 31 49.18 -20.66 7.05
CA GLN A 31 49.57 -21.04 5.65
C GLN A 31 48.45 -21.75 4.86
N ASP A 32 48.12 -21.49 3.60
CA ASP A 32 48.55 -20.64 2.47
C ASP A 32 47.44 -20.85 1.37
N PRO A 33 47.56 -20.51 0.05
CA PRO A 33 47.20 -19.19 -0.47
C PRO A 33 46.37 -19.22 -1.80
N PHE A 34 46.14 -18.03 -2.37
CA PHE A 34 46.06 -17.69 -3.81
C PHE A 34 44.97 -18.26 -4.77
N LEU A 35 44.32 -17.28 -5.44
CA LEU A 35 43.87 -17.18 -6.84
C LEU A 35 42.38 -17.41 -7.23
N PRO A 36 41.93 -16.77 -8.34
CA PRO A 36 40.55 -16.33 -8.57
C PRO A 36 39.79 -17.22 -9.56
N GLY A 37 38.45 -17.17 -9.51
CA GLY A 37 37.56 -17.73 -10.53
C GLY A 37 36.43 -16.74 -10.82
N THR A 38 36.41 -16.13 -12.01
CA THR A 38 35.60 -16.54 -13.18
C THR A 38 34.10 -16.36 -12.96
N GLY A 39 33.51 -15.46 -13.75
CA GLY A 39 32.07 -15.38 -13.89
C GLY A 39 31.51 -16.61 -14.59
N ASP A 40 30.23 -16.86 -14.35
CA ASP A 40 29.29 -17.19 -15.40
C ASP A 40 27.85 -16.93 -14.92
N SER A 41 27.08 -16.41 -15.86
CA SER A 41 25.62 -16.40 -15.89
C SER A 41 25.00 -17.75 -15.52
N PHE A 42 23.86 -17.77 -14.83
CA PHE A 42 22.64 -18.43 -15.31
C PHE A 42 21.41 -18.09 -14.45
N SER A 43 20.28 -18.10 -15.15
CA SER A 43 18.89 -17.88 -14.78
C SER A 43 18.28 -18.94 -13.84
N SER A 44 17.06 -18.60 -13.35
CA SER A 44 15.91 -19.47 -13.05
C SER A 44 15.55 -19.65 -11.57
N GLU A 45 14.37 -19.10 -11.26
CA GLU A 45 13.31 -19.59 -10.37
C GLU A 45 13.68 -20.54 -9.22
N THR A 46 13.38 -20.12 -7.98
CA THR A 46 12.41 -20.88 -7.17
C THR A 46 11.77 -20.00 -6.11
N ILE A 47 10.44 -19.94 -6.17
CA ILE A 47 9.54 -19.35 -5.18
C ILE A 47 9.54 -20.26 -3.95
N ASN A 48 10.02 -19.77 -2.80
CA ASN A 48 9.76 -20.39 -1.51
C ASN A 48 8.79 -19.51 -0.73
N GLY A 49 7.54 -19.96 -0.66
CA GLY A 49 6.51 -19.40 0.19
C GLY A 49 6.80 -19.72 1.66
N HIS A 50 6.92 -18.66 2.47
CA HIS A 50 6.84 -18.78 3.92
C HIS A 50 5.42 -18.49 4.37
N HIS A 51 4.72 -19.56 4.77
CA HIS A 51 3.54 -19.52 5.62
C HIS A 51 3.95 -18.98 7.01
N SER A 52 3.51 -17.78 7.35
CA SER A 52 3.49 -17.29 8.74
C SER A 52 2.08 -17.41 9.29
N THR A 53 1.86 -18.42 10.13
CA THR A 53 0.69 -18.57 11.00
C THR A 53 0.76 -17.54 12.13
N PHE A 54 -0.12 -16.53 12.10
CA PHE A 54 -0.35 -15.66 13.25
C PHE A 54 -1.43 -16.28 14.16
N HIS A 55 -1.03 -16.58 15.40
CA HIS A 55 -1.93 -16.83 16.51
C HIS A 55 -2.48 -15.49 17.00
N ASP A 56 -3.80 -15.35 17.06
CA ASP A 56 -4.49 -14.19 17.58
C ASP A 56 -5.35 -14.62 18.79
N GLU A 57 -4.83 -14.39 20.00
CA GLU A 57 -5.61 -14.40 21.24
C GLU A 57 -5.89 -12.96 21.64
N GLY A 58 -7.10 -12.49 21.37
CA GLY A 58 -7.60 -11.18 21.76
C GLY A 58 -9.02 -11.29 22.33
N VAL A 59 -9.13 -11.60 23.61
CA VAL A 59 -10.39 -11.64 24.37
C VAL A 59 -10.88 -10.22 24.64
N TYR A 60 -11.95 -9.78 23.98
CA TYR A 60 -12.69 -8.58 24.37
C TYR A 60 -13.89 -8.95 25.27
N ARG A 61 -13.78 -8.58 26.54
CA ARG A 61 -14.90 -8.52 27.51
C ARG A 61 -15.83 -7.35 27.14
N MET A 62 -17.09 -7.63 26.83
CA MET A 62 -18.17 -6.64 26.93
C MET A 62 -18.85 -6.75 28.30
N GLY A 63 -18.92 -5.64 29.03
CA GLY A 63 -19.71 -5.50 30.24
C GLY A 63 -21.20 -5.27 29.93
N PRO A 64 -22.11 -5.61 30.87
CA PRO A 64 -23.55 -5.49 30.65
C PRO A 64 -24.04 -4.07 30.93
N THR A 65 -24.80 -3.50 30.00
CA THR A 65 -25.58 -2.28 30.23
C THR A 65 -26.91 -2.62 30.90
N ALA A 66 -27.22 -1.81 31.92
CA ALA A 66 -28.34 -1.91 32.82
C ALA A 66 -29.71 -1.77 32.12
N MET A 67 -30.65 -2.60 32.56
CA MET A 67 -32.06 -2.58 32.23
C MET A 67 -32.75 -1.74 33.32
N GLY A 68 -33.35 -0.61 32.93
CA GLY A 68 -34.09 0.28 33.83
C GLY A 68 -35.58 -0.07 33.81
N ASP A 69 -36.11 -0.33 35.00
CA ASP A 69 -37.54 -0.41 35.32
C ASP A 69 -38.24 0.93 35.07
N ILE A 70 -39.43 0.91 34.47
CA ILE A 70 -40.45 1.94 34.64
C ILE A 70 -41.81 1.26 34.79
N ASP A 71 -42.44 1.62 35.91
CA ASP A 71 -43.71 1.16 36.45
C ASP A 71 -44.96 1.44 35.60
N ASN A 72 -45.97 0.62 35.88
CA ASN A 72 -47.39 0.81 35.58
C ASN A 72 -47.96 2.06 36.28
N ASP A 73 -48.98 2.70 35.68
CA ASP A 73 -50.35 2.69 36.20
C ASP A 73 -51.29 3.69 35.49
N VAL A 74 -52.59 3.35 35.61
CA VAL A 74 -53.81 4.19 35.55
C VAL A 74 -54.61 4.26 34.22
N GLU A 75 -55.55 3.30 34.14
CA GLU A 75 -57.02 3.43 34.09
C GLU A 75 -57.79 4.43 33.19
N ASP A 76 -58.84 3.82 32.59
CA ASP A 76 -60.19 4.30 32.26
C ASP A 76 -60.45 5.39 31.20
N SER A 77 -61.13 4.99 30.12
CA SER A 77 -62.55 5.37 29.89
C SER A 77 -63.14 4.77 28.60
N ALA A 78 -64.41 4.38 28.71
CA ALA A 78 -65.29 3.73 27.74
C ALA A 78 -65.52 4.46 26.40
N ALA A 79 -65.89 3.71 25.34
CA ALA A 79 -67.21 3.81 24.71
C ALA A 79 -67.36 2.92 23.45
N LEU A 80 -68.49 2.21 23.43
CA LEU A 80 -69.09 1.49 22.30
C LEU A 80 -69.16 2.32 21.01
N ARG A 81 -68.85 1.70 19.86
CA ARG A 81 -69.58 1.94 18.60
C ARG A 81 -69.40 0.80 17.60
N SER A 82 -70.48 0.05 17.40
CA SER A 82 -70.68 -0.84 16.26
C SER A 82 -70.76 -0.04 14.96
N SER A 83 -69.99 -0.41 13.93
CA SER A 83 -70.34 -0.05 12.56
C SER A 83 -70.23 -1.27 11.63
N ARG A 84 -71.40 -1.62 11.09
CA ARG A 84 -71.57 -2.54 9.96
C ARG A 84 -70.86 -1.97 8.75
N TYR A 85 -70.01 -2.76 8.10
CA TYR A 85 -69.65 -2.54 6.70
C TYR A 85 -70.01 -3.77 5.88
N SER A 86 -70.91 -3.54 4.92
CA SER A 86 -71.41 -4.51 3.97
C SER A 86 -70.40 -4.70 2.84
N TRP A 87 -70.06 -5.94 2.52
CA TRP A 87 -69.28 -6.26 1.34
C TRP A 87 -70.19 -6.22 0.10
N LYS A 88 -70.02 -5.21 -0.76
CA LYS A 88 -70.48 -5.25 -2.16
C LYS A 88 -69.34 -5.81 -3.01
N ALA A 89 -69.59 -6.97 -3.61
CA ALA A 89 -68.74 -7.54 -4.64
C ALA A 89 -68.79 -6.67 -5.90
N SER A 90 -67.61 -6.36 -6.46
CA SER A 90 -67.45 -5.85 -7.82
C SER A 90 -66.55 -6.83 -8.60
N PRO A 91 -66.94 -7.29 -9.80
CA PRO A 91 -66.18 -8.27 -10.56
C PRO A 91 -65.21 -7.55 -11.52
N ASN A 92 -63.91 -7.80 -11.38
CA ASN A 92 -62.94 -7.42 -12.42
C ASN A 92 -62.12 -8.64 -12.85
N SER A 93 -62.63 -9.28 -13.91
CA SER A 93 -62.14 -10.47 -14.60
C SER A 93 -61.04 -10.16 -15.63
N ARG A 94 -59.87 -9.67 -15.19
CA ARG A 94 -58.70 -9.51 -16.10
C ARG A 94 -57.36 -10.02 -15.56
N ARG A 95 -57.36 -10.89 -14.54
CA ARG A 95 -56.17 -11.64 -14.08
C ARG A 95 -56.19 -13.13 -14.45
N ALA A 96 -57.22 -13.59 -15.16
CA ALA A 96 -57.43 -15.02 -15.41
C ALA A 96 -56.71 -15.58 -16.67
N SER A 97 -56.15 -14.75 -17.56
CA SER A 97 -55.58 -15.23 -18.82
C SER A 97 -54.09 -15.61 -18.77
N LEU A 98 -53.33 -15.14 -17.77
CA LEU A 98 -51.92 -15.52 -17.58
C LEU A 98 -51.78 -16.74 -16.67
N ILE A 99 -52.73 -16.96 -15.76
CA ILE A 99 -52.78 -18.11 -14.86
C ILE A 99 -53.36 -19.35 -15.56
N SER A 100 -54.21 -19.18 -16.60
CA SER A 100 -54.75 -20.31 -17.36
C SER A 100 -53.77 -20.95 -18.35
N SER A 101 -52.72 -20.22 -18.77
CA SER A 101 -51.69 -20.77 -19.67
C SER A 101 -50.69 -21.68 -18.92
N ILE A 102 -50.42 -21.38 -17.65
CA ILE A 102 -49.56 -22.20 -16.77
C ILE A 102 -50.31 -23.47 -16.29
N SER A 103 -51.64 -23.41 -16.11
CA SER A 103 -52.42 -24.59 -15.74
C SER A 103 -52.68 -25.58 -16.89
N HIS A 104 -52.54 -25.15 -18.14
CA HIS A 104 -52.65 -26.05 -19.30
C HIS A 104 -51.38 -26.92 -19.49
N TRP A 105 -50.22 -26.48 -19.01
CA TRP A 105 -48.99 -27.29 -19.04
C TRP A 105 -48.93 -28.33 -17.89
N SER A 106 -49.63 -28.10 -16.78
CA SER A 106 -49.64 -29.04 -15.64
C SER A 106 -50.57 -30.24 -15.84
N SER A 107 -51.55 -30.18 -16.74
CA SER A 107 -52.45 -31.30 -17.04
C SER A 107 -51.90 -32.28 -18.09
N VAL A 108 -50.95 -31.85 -18.93
CA VAL A 108 -50.37 -32.67 -20.03
C VAL A 108 -49.19 -33.55 -19.56
N ILE A 109 -48.63 -33.31 -18.37
CA ILE A 109 -47.57 -34.14 -17.77
C ILE A 109 -48.08 -34.87 -16.51
N ARG A 110 -49.18 -35.61 -16.61
CA ARG A 110 -49.42 -36.76 -15.70
C ARG A 110 -48.67 -37.99 -16.24
N LYS A 111 -47.35 -37.89 -16.39
CA LYS A 111 -46.53 -39.09 -16.61
C LYS A 111 -46.32 -39.75 -15.25
N ARG A 112 -46.67 -41.04 -15.17
CA ARG A 112 -46.34 -41.90 -14.03
C ARG A 112 -44.86 -41.75 -13.70
N HIS A 113 -44.54 -41.62 -12.42
CA HIS A 113 -43.17 -41.63 -11.92
C HIS A 113 -42.42 -42.85 -12.52
N PRO A 114 -41.15 -42.72 -12.97
CA PRO A 114 -40.41 -43.86 -13.55
C PRO A 114 -40.26 -45.03 -12.58
N PHE A 115 -40.38 -44.77 -11.28
CA PHE A 115 -40.47 -45.75 -10.21
C PHE A 115 -41.82 -45.65 -9.47
N SER A 116 -42.93 -45.71 -10.22
CA SER A 116 -44.27 -45.50 -9.65
C SER A 116 -44.63 -46.49 -8.54
N ASP A 117 -43.99 -47.64 -8.46
CA ASP A 117 -44.35 -48.65 -7.46
C ASP A 117 -43.87 -48.27 -6.05
N ARG A 118 -42.85 -47.39 -5.95
CA ARG A 118 -42.24 -47.00 -4.68
C ARG A 118 -42.41 -45.52 -4.34
N TYR A 119 -42.53 -44.66 -5.33
CA TYR A 119 -42.49 -43.21 -5.15
C TYR A 119 -43.70 -42.49 -5.77
N GLU A 120 -43.98 -41.30 -5.26
CA GLU A 120 -45.11 -40.47 -5.68
C GLU A 120 -44.78 -39.56 -6.85
N ALA A 121 -45.80 -38.87 -7.37
CA ALA A 121 -45.58 -37.86 -8.39
C ALA A 121 -44.78 -36.69 -7.78
N PRO A 122 -43.71 -36.22 -8.43
CA PRO A 122 -42.84 -35.20 -7.87
C PRO A 122 -43.56 -33.83 -7.82
N PRO A 123 -43.28 -32.98 -6.82
CA PRO A 123 -43.78 -31.60 -6.77
C PRO A 123 -43.04 -30.71 -7.80
N VAL A 124 -43.36 -30.88 -9.09
CA VAL A 124 -42.64 -30.27 -10.23
C VAL A 124 -42.56 -28.74 -10.15
N SER A 125 -43.62 -28.07 -9.68
CA SER A 125 -43.65 -26.60 -9.59
C SER A 125 -42.65 -26.04 -8.60
N LEU A 126 -42.53 -26.68 -7.42
CA LEU A 126 -41.59 -26.25 -6.38
C LEU A 126 -40.15 -26.61 -6.76
N PHE A 127 -39.94 -27.75 -7.43
CA PHE A 127 -38.63 -28.13 -7.94
C PHE A 127 -38.15 -27.18 -9.04
N PHE A 128 -39.04 -26.76 -9.95
CA PHE A 128 -38.70 -25.75 -10.95
C PHE A 128 -38.32 -24.41 -10.31
N LEU A 129 -39.03 -23.99 -9.27
CA LEU A 129 -38.69 -22.78 -8.52
C LEU A 129 -37.32 -22.91 -7.82
N HIS A 130 -37.02 -24.07 -7.24
CA HIS A 130 -35.71 -24.34 -6.64
C HIS A 130 -34.59 -24.30 -7.68
N MET A 131 -34.77 -24.97 -8.82
CA MET A 131 -33.84 -24.92 -9.95
C MET A 131 -33.59 -23.48 -10.42
N LEU A 132 -34.66 -22.68 -10.53
CA LEU A 132 -34.55 -21.27 -10.89
C LEU A 132 -33.69 -20.49 -9.88
N PHE A 133 -33.91 -20.67 -8.58
CA PHE A 133 -33.07 -20.03 -7.57
C PHE A 133 -31.62 -20.51 -7.60
N CYS A 134 -31.37 -21.80 -7.86
CA CYS A 134 -30.00 -22.30 -8.05
C CYS A 134 -29.31 -21.59 -9.22
N LEU A 135 -30.00 -21.43 -10.35
CA LEU A 135 -29.49 -20.73 -11.54
C LEU A 135 -29.29 -19.23 -11.30
N LEU A 136 -30.20 -18.58 -10.57
CA LEU A 136 -30.13 -17.14 -10.27
C LEU A 136 -29.09 -16.80 -9.20
N THR A 137 -28.67 -17.75 -8.37
CA THR A 137 -27.73 -17.46 -7.27
C THR A 137 -26.39 -16.96 -7.81
N TYR A 138 -25.86 -17.60 -8.85
CA TYR A 138 -24.59 -17.17 -9.45
C TYR A 138 -24.61 -15.72 -9.96
N PRO A 139 -25.52 -15.31 -10.87
CA PRO A 139 -25.54 -13.94 -11.37
C PRO A 139 -25.85 -12.91 -10.27
N VAL A 140 -26.70 -13.23 -9.29
CA VAL A 140 -27.01 -12.30 -8.19
C VAL A 140 -25.78 -12.06 -7.31
N LEU A 141 -25.07 -13.12 -6.90
CA LEU A 141 -23.86 -12.99 -6.09
C LEU A 141 -22.71 -12.34 -6.86
N PHE A 142 -22.60 -12.62 -8.16
CA PHE A 142 -21.63 -11.95 -9.03
C PHE A 142 -21.91 -10.43 -9.13
N ILE A 143 -23.17 -10.03 -9.32
CA ILE A 143 -23.56 -8.62 -9.32
C ILE A 143 -23.29 -7.97 -7.96
N ALA A 144 -23.57 -8.67 -6.86
CA ALA A 144 -23.28 -8.18 -5.52
C ALA A 144 -21.77 -7.95 -5.30
N ALA A 145 -20.91 -8.88 -5.75
CA ALA A 145 -19.46 -8.72 -5.69
C ALA A 145 -18.97 -7.55 -6.57
N MET A 146 -19.50 -7.40 -7.79
CA MET A 146 -19.18 -6.25 -8.64
C MET A 146 -19.61 -4.92 -8.00
N ALA A 147 -20.80 -4.86 -7.41
CA ALA A 147 -21.31 -3.66 -6.74
C ALA A 147 -20.54 -3.31 -5.45
N ALA A 148 -19.97 -4.32 -4.79
CA ALA A 148 -19.14 -4.19 -3.61
C ALA A 148 -17.71 -3.71 -3.92
N THR A 149 -17.21 -3.97 -5.12
CA THR A 149 -15.86 -3.57 -5.53
C THR A 149 -15.72 -2.03 -5.58
N SER A 150 -14.56 -1.51 -5.17
CA SER A 150 -14.26 -0.07 -5.07
C SER A 150 -15.08 0.69 -4.01
N ARG A 151 -15.74 -0.02 -3.10
CA ARG A 151 -16.42 0.53 -1.92
C ARG A 151 -15.54 0.39 -0.67
N SER A 152 -15.94 1.00 0.44
CA SER A 152 -15.28 0.72 1.72
C SER A 152 -15.60 -0.71 2.17
N ILE A 153 -14.72 -1.29 3.01
CA ILE A 153 -14.91 -2.65 3.54
C ILE A 153 -16.27 -2.84 4.21
N PHE A 154 -16.76 -1.81 4.90
CA PHE A 154 -18.09 -1.81 5.52
C PHE A 154 -19.19 -2.02 4.47
N TRP A 155 -19.21 -1.19 3.42
CA TRP A 155 -20.24 -1.26 2.38
C TRP A 155 -20.11 -2.54 1.55
N ALA A 156 -18.90 -3.01 1.27
CA ALA A 156 -18.68 -4.28 0.59
C ALA A 156 -19.31 -5.45 1.37
N ARG A 157 -19.06 -5.53 2.68
CA ARG A 157 -19.65 -6.56 3.57
C ARG A 157 -21.17 -6.48 3.60
N VAL A 158 -21.75 -5.27 3.63
CA VAL A 158 -23.21 -5.07 3.64
C VAL A 158 -23.84 -5.55 2.33
N ILE A 159 -23.29 -5.16 1.18
CA ILE A 159 -23.82 -5.53 -0.14
C ILE A 159 -23.74 -7.04 -0.37
N VAL A 160 -22.56 -7.63 -0.11
CA VAL A 160 -22.34 -9.07 -0.25
C VAL A 160 -23.21 -9.86 0.73
N GLY A 161 -23.27 -9.44 1.99
CA GLY A 161 -24.10 -10.08 3.02
C GLY A 161 -25.58 -10.07 2.68
N MET A 162 -26.08 -8.96 2.13
CA MET A 162 -27.47 -8.85 1.65
C MET A 162 -27.74 -9.82 0.48
N GLY A 163 -26.86 -9.87 -0.52
CA GLY A 163 -26.97 -10.79 -1.65
C GLY A 163 -26.97 -12.27 -1.21
N CYS A 164 -26.04 -12.64 -0.33
CA CYS A 164 -25.92 -14.00 0.23
C CYS A 164 -27.16 -14.38 1.05
N SER A 165 -27.70 -13.45 1.85
CA SER A 165 -28.87 -13.70 2.68
C SER A 165 -30.15 -13.89 1.86
N ILE A 166 -30.37 -13.06 0.85
CA ILE A 166 -31.56 -13.16 -0.01
C ILE A 166 -31.57 -14.49 -0.77
N MET A 167 -30.45 -14.85 -1.39
CA MET A 167 -30.36 -16.11 -2.16
C MET A 167 -30.33 -17.33 -1.25
N GLY A 168 -29.59 -17.26 -0.14
CA GLY A 168 -29.57 -18.28 0.91
C GLY A 168 -30.97 -18.60 1.39
N LEU A 169 -31.71 -17.61 1.91
CA LEU A 169 -33.07 -17.81 2.42
C LEU A 169 -34.05 -18.31 1.35
N SER A 170 -33.93 -17.85 0.11
CA SER A 170 -34.78 -18.30 -1.00
C SER A 170 -34.56 -19.79 -1.31
N LEU A 171 -33.29 -20.23 -1.34
CA LEU A 171 -32.95 -21.64 -1.51
C LEU A 171 -33.32 -22.48 -0.29
N SER A 172 -33.11 -21.96 0.92
CA SER A 172 -33.52 -22.60 2.17
C SER A 172 -35.03 -22.87 2.21
N PHE A 173 -35.84 -21.87 1.88
CA PHE A 173 -37.30 -21.98 1.88
C PHE A 173 -37.79 -23.02 0.86
N THR A 174 -37.22 -23.03 -0.34
CA THR A 174 -37.59 -24.00 -1.37
C THR A 174 -37.10 -25.42 -1.04
N LEU A 175 -35.90 -25.58 -0.48
CA LEU A 175 -35.35 -26.87 -0.09
C LEU A 175 -36.17 -27.52 1.02
N VAL A 176 -36.52 -26.77 2.08
CA VAL A 176 -37.39 -27.26 3.17
C VAL A 176 -38.81 -27.57 2.67
N GLY A 177 -39.32 -26.77 1.73
CA GLY A 177 -40.60 -27.07 1.09
C GLY A 177 -40.60 -28.38 0.29
N LEU A 178 -39.48 -28.69 -0.37
CA LEU A 178 -39.31 -29.96 -1.11
C LEU A 178 -39.17 -31.17 -0.19
N THR A 179 -38.65 -30.98 1.03
CA THR A 179 -38.43 -32.06 1.99
C THR A 179 -39.65 -32.33 2.87
N GLN A 180 -40.53 -31.36 3.08
CA GLN A 180 -41.77 -31.52 3.85
C GLN A 180 -42.58 -32.78 3.46
N PRO A 181 -42.83 -33.06 2.15
CA PRO A 181 -43.50 -34.30 1.73
C PRO A 181 -42.86 -35.60 2.22
N VAL A 182 -41.52 -35.62 2.34
CA VAL A 182 -40.76 -36.79 2.79
C VAL A 182 -40.98 -37.02 4.29
N LEU A 183 -40.97 -35.94 5.09
CA LEU A 183 -41.26 -36.03 6.52
C LEU A 183 -42.71 -36.42 6.78
N GLU A 184 -43.66 -35.81 6.08
CA GLU A 184 -45.09 -36.16 6.14
C GLU A 184 -45.29 -37.67 5.89
N ALA A 185 -44.72 -38.20 4.80
CA ALA A 185 -44.82 -39.61 4.47
C ALA A 185 -44.18 -40.51 5.54
N ALA A 186 -43.04 -40.10 6.11
CA ALA A 186 -42.38 -40.84 7.19
C ALA A 186 -43.19 -40.84 8.50
N THR A 187 -43.88 -39.75 8.83
CA THR A 187 -44.76 -39.68 10.01
C THR A 187 -45.96 -40.60 9.85
N TRP A 188 -46.64 -40.54 8.70
CA TRP A 188 -47.76 -41.43 8.40
C TRP A 188 -47.35 -42.91 8.33
N ALA A 189 -46.20 -43.22 7.73
CA ALA A 189 -45.67 -44.59 7.74
C ALA A 189 -45.35 -45.06 9.15
N THR A 190 -44.86 -44.18 10.03
CA THR A 190 -44.61 -44.52 11.44
C THR A 190 -45.92 -44.79 12.19
N LEU A 191 -46.99 -44.03 11.90
CA LEU A 191 -48.31 -44.29 12.46
C LEU A 191 -48.85 -45.67 12.03
N ILE A 192 -48.73 -46.00 10.74
CA ILE A 192 -49.16 -47.31 10.19
C ILE A 192 -48.32 -48.45 10.79
N ASP A 193 -47.00 -48.32 10.80
CA ASP A 193 -46.08 -49.34 11.33
C ASP A 193 -46.24 -49.58 12.84
N GLN A 194 -46.64 -48.58 13.61
CA GLN A 194 -46.93 -48.73 15.04
C GLN A 194 -48.32 -49.30 15.29
N SER A 195 -49.29 -48.94 14.45
CA SER A 195 -50.67 -49.46 14.51
C SER A 195 -50.77 -50.94 14.10
N ALA A 196 -49.90 -51.42 13.21
CA ALA A 196 -49.91 -52.79 12.68
C ALA A 196 -49.17 -53.84 13.55
N ARG A 197 -48.78 -53.50 14.79
CA ARG A 197 -48.03 -54.42 15.68
C ARG A 197 -48.98 -55.27 16.51
N ASP A 198 -49.08 -56.56 16.21
CA ASP A 198 -49.94 -57.51 16.92
C ASP A 198 -49.40 -57.89 18.32
N GLY A 199 -50.13 -57.54 19.37
CA GLY A 199 -49.93 -58.00 20.76
C GLY A 199 -50.77 -57.20 21.77
N GLU A 200 -51.28 -57.85 22.83
CA GLU A 200 -52.26 -57.37 23.84
C GLU A 200 -52.01 -56.00 24.52
N ASN A 201 -50.89 -55.32 24.26
CA ASN A 201 -50.65 -53.92 24.64
C ASN A 201 -50.25 -53.09 23.40
N TYR A 202 -51.19 -52.94 22.48
CA TYR A 202 -51.10 -52.18 21.24
C TYR A 202 -50.84 -50.68 21.51
N ARG A 203 -49.68 -50.14 21.10
CA ARG A 203 -49.38 -48.70 21.20
C ARG A 203 -49.36 -48.06 19.81
N GLY A 204 -50.47 -47.42 19.43
CA GLY A 204 -50.46 -46.39 18.38
C GLY A 204 -49.65 -45.16 18.80
N ILE A 205 -49.69 -44.08 18.01
CA ILE A 205 -48.98 -42.83 18.36
C ILE A 205 -49.90 -41.97 19.22
N ARG A 206 -49.37 -41.40 20.32
CA ARG A 206 -50.11 -40.41 21.12
C ARG A 206 -50.39 -39.16 20.30
N LEU A 207 -51.57 -38.57 20.44
CA LEU A 207 -51.95 -37.37 19.71
C LEU A 207 -50.97 -36.22 19.98
N SER A 208 -50.45 -36.10 21.20
CA SER A 208 -49.40 -35.13 21.57
C SER A 208 -48.08 -35.32 20.81
N GLU A 209 -47.66 -36.57 20.57
CA GLU A 209 -46.47 -36.85 19.78
C GLU A 209 -46.72 -36.54 18.32
N PHE A 210 -47.90 -36.91 17.79
CA PHE A 210 -48.30 -36.68 16.41
C PHE A 210 -48.53 -35.20 16.08
N SER A 211 -49.10 -34.44 17.02
CA SER A 211 -49.41 -33.02 16.84
C SER A 211 -48.13 -32.21 16.67
N ILE A 212 -47.03 -32.55 17.37
CA ILE A 212 -45.72 -31.90 17.18
C ILE A 212 -45.25 -32.01 15.72
N GLN A 213 -45.52 -33.12 15.03
CA GLN A 213 -45.17 -33.25 13.61
C GLN A 213 -46.17 -32.57 12.67
N ALA A 214 -47.44 -32.47 13.07
CA ALA A 214 -48.49 -31.83 12.29
C ALA A 214 -48.45 -30.29 12.37
N ASP A 215 -48.13 -29.73 13.53
CA ASP A 215 -48.04 -28.30 13.80
C ASP A 215 -46.80 -27.68 13.14
N GLU A 216 -45.68 -28.40 13.15
CA GLU A 216 -44.40 -27.93 12.60
C GLU A 216 -43.80 -28.89 11.54
N PRO A 217 -44.44 -29.09 10.38
CA PRO A 217 -44.02 -30.08 9.38
C PRO A 217 -42.73 -29.72 8.63
N LYS A 218 -42.15 -28.56 8.95
CA LYS A 218 -40.89 -28.04 8.40
C LYS A 218 -39.77 -27.97 9.44
N SER A 219 -40.07 -28.30 10.70
CA SER A 219 -39.12 -28.18 11.81
C SER A 219 -38.20 -29.38 11.89
N MET A 220 -36.91 -29.12 12.09
CA MET A 220 -35.90 -30.16 12.33
C MET A 220 -36.18 -30.91 13.64
N TYR A 221 -36.72 -30.22 14.64
CA TYR A 221 -37.06 -30.82 15.93
C TYR A 221 -38.10 -31.93 15.77
N SER A 222 -39.16 -31.69 15.00
CA SER A 222 -40.20 -32.68 14.70
C SER A 222 -39.64 -33.94 14.02
N ALA A 223 -38.66 -33.78 13.12
CA ALA A 223 -37.98 -34.90 12.49
C ALA A 223 -37.07 -35.69 13.44
N ILE A 224 -36.36 -35.02 14.35
CA ILE A 224 -35.52 -35.67 15.36
C ILE A 224 -36.39 -36.44 16.37
N MET A 225 -37.51 -35.86 16.80
CA MET A 225 -38.47 -36.52 17.68
C MET A 225 -39.09 -37.75 17.02
N LEU A 226 -39.42 -37.67 15.73
CA LEU A 226 -39.90 -38.82 14.95
C LEU A 226 -38.83 -39.91 14.79
N LEU A 227 -37.57 -39.52 14.56
CA LEU A 227 -36.44 -40.46 14.51
C LEU A 227 -36.28 -41.20 15.84
N TRP A 228 -36.37 -40.45 16.93
CA TRP A 228 -36.22 -40.93 18.29
C TRP A 228 -37.36 -41.87 18.72
N SER A 229 -38.62 -41.52 18.40
CA SER A 229 -39.77 -42.39 18.65
C SER A 229 -39.64 -43.70 17.89
N ARG A 230 -39.21 -43.65 16.61
CA ARG A 230 -38.96 -44.82 15.77
C ARG A 230 -37.78 -45.67 16.27
N TRP A 231 -36.72 -45.05 16.82
CA TRP A 231 -35.60 -45.78 17.45
C TRP A 231 -36.08 -46.51 18.71
N ARG A 232 -36.75 -45.83 19.64
CA ARG A 232 -37.25 -46.43 20.89
C ARG A 232 -38.17 -47.61 20.60
N GLY A 233 -39.03 -47.51 19.60
CA GLY A 233 -39.96 -48.55 19.18
C GLY A 233 -39.34 -49.78 18.50
N ARG A 234 -38.02 -49.84 18.26
CA ARG A 234 -37.35 -50.95 17.55
C ARG A 234 -37.00 -52.16 18.44
N LYS A 235 -37.04 -52.02 19.77
CA LYS A 235 -36.48 -53.02 20.71
C LYS A 235 -37.38 -54.23 21.02
N THR A 236 -38.64 -54.29 20.55
CA THR A 236 -39.64 -55.21 21.14
C THR A 236 -40.56 -56.01 20.18
N ALA A 237 -40.29 -56.16 18.87
CA ALA A 237 -41.18 -57.00 18.03
C ALA A 237 -40.55 -57.57 16.74
N LYS A 238 -41.11 -58.69 16.25
CA LYS A 238 -40.88 -59.25 14.90
C LYS A 238 -41.58 -58.37 13.84
N PRO A 239 -40.94 -58.08 12.69
CA PRO A 239 -41.40 -57.06 11.75
C PRO A 239 -42.56 -57.55 10.86
N TYR A 240 -43.63 -56.75 10.78
CA TYR A 240 -44.38 -56.59 9.54
C TYR A 240 -43.42 -56.04 8.47
N SER A 241 -43.26 -56.76 7.35
CA SER A 241 -42.13 -56.57 6.43
C SER A 241 -42.39 -55.46 5.39
N ASP A 242 -42.37 -54.19 5.81
CA ASP A 242 -42.06 -53.10 4.88
C ASP A 242 -40.53 -53.00 4.69
N HIS A 243 -40.04 -53.30 3.49
CA HIS A 243 -38.62 -53.27 3.15
C HIS A 243 -38.05 -51.85 2.97
N ARG A 244 -38.87 -50.79 3.10
CA ARG A 244 -38.44 -49.40 2.89
C ARG A 244 -37.66 -48.85 4.08
N PHE A 245 -36.57 -48.13 3.78
CA PHE A 245 -35.68 -47.55 4.79
C PHE A 245 -36.17 -46.19 5.29
N TRP A 246 -37.29 -46.19 6.03
CA TRP A 246 -37.93 -44.97 6.58
C TRP A 246 -37.02 -44.10 7.45
N THR A 247 -36.11 -44.71 8.20
CA THR A 247 -35.07 -43.98 8.96
C THR A 247 -34.18 -43.14 8.03
N GLY A 248 -33.86 -43.62 6.83
CA GLY A 248 -33.07 -42.87 5.85
C GLY A 248 -33.81 -41.65 5.29
N TYR A 249 -35.12 -41.73 5.11
CA TYR A 249 -35.93 -40.58 4.67
C TYR A 249 -35.99 -39.47 5.75
N ILE A 250 -36.08 -39.85 7.02
CA ILE A 250 -36.01 -38.90 8.14
C ILE A 250 -34.62 -38.26 8.22
N LEU A 251 -33.54 -39.06 8.08
CA LEU A 251 -32.17 -38.52 8.03
C LEU A 251 -31.93 -37.61 6.83
N LEU A 252 -32.51 -37.91 5.67
CA LEU A 252 -32.46 -37.06 4.48
C LEU A 252 -33.14 -35.71 4.75
N PHE A 253 -34.28 -35.70 5.44
CA PHE A 253 -34.94 -34.47 5.86
C PHE A 253 -34.05 -33.65 6.80
N VAL A 254 -33.50 -34.29 7.85
CA VAL A 254 -32.61 -33.61 8.82
C VAL A 254 -31.39 -33.02 8.11
N PHE A 255 -30.74 -33.78 7.23
CA PHE A 255 -29.62 -33.29 6.42
C PHE A 255 -30.01 -32.09 5.57
N SER A 256 -31.16 -32.15 4.90
CA SER A 256 -31.64 -31.05 4.04
C SER A 256 -32.01 -29.80 4.84
N ALA A 257 -32.56 -29.97 6.05
CA ALA A 257 -32.84 -28.87 6.96
C ALA A 257 -31.55 -28.22 7.49
N LEU A 258 -30.53 -29.02 7.82
CA LEU A 258 -29.21 -28.53 8.20
C LEU A 258 -28.51 -27.80 7.05
N LEU A 259 -28.53 -28.38 5.85
CA LEU A 259 -28.00 -27.76 4.64
C LEU A 259 -28.70 -26.42 4.40
N SER A 260 -30.03 -26.42 4.43
CA SER A 260 -30.86 -25.21 4.31
C SER A 260 -30.47 -24.12 5.32
N ALA A 261 -30.27 -24.46 6.59
CA ALA A 261 -29.83 -23.50 7.60
C ALA A 261 -28.40 -22.97 7.33
N ALA A 262 -27.53 -23.81 6.75
CA ALA A 262 -26.14 -23.47 6.47
C ALA A 262 -25.94 -22.68 5.16
N LEU A 263 -26.88 -22.71 4.20
CA LEU A 263 -26.69 -22.13 2.86
C LEU A 263 -26.27 -20.65 2.88
N THR A 264 -26.90 -19.83 3.71
CA THR A 264 -26.55 -18.40 3.84
C THR A 264 -25.09 -18.21 4.28
N PHE A 265 -24.64 -19.03 5.23
CA PHE A 265 -23.26 -19.00 5.72
C PHE A 265 -22.27 -19.52 4.66
N ILE A 266 -22.62 -20.62 3.99
CA ILE A 266 -21.81 -21.20 2.90
C ILE A 266 -21.59 -20.16 1.80
N PHE A 267 -22.65 -19.47 1.35
CA PHE A 267 -22.51 -18.41 0.35
C PHE A 267 -21.66 -17.24 0.84
N GLY A 268 -21.81 -16.84 2.10
CA GLY A 268 -20.94 -15.82 2.70
C GLY A 268 -19.44 -16.19 2.67
N ARG A 269 -19.10 -17.49 2.65
CA ARG A 269 -17.71 -17.98 2.52
C ARG A 269 -17.23 -18.13 1.08
N THR A 270 -18.12 -18.07 0.09
CA THR A 270 -17.76 -18.14 -1.34
C THR A 270 -17.33 -16.80 -1.92
N VAL A 271 -17.61 -15.69 -1.21
CA VAL A 271 -17.21 -14.35 -1.62
C VAL A 271 -16.00 -13.93 -0.81
N ASP A 272 -14.88 -13.69 -1.48
CA ASP A 272 -13.69 -13.12 -0.89
C ASP A 272 -13.78 -11.60 -0.92
N ILE A 273 -13.38 -10.96 0.18
CA ILE A 273 -13.32 -9.49 0.28
C ILE A 273 -11.94 -9.11 0.76
N ASP A 274 -11.10 -8.76 -0.18
CA ASP A 274 -9.77 -8.23 0.07
C ASP A 274 -9.79 -6.70 0.17
N THR A 275 -8.74 -6.13 0.74
CA THR A 275 -8.54 -4.68 0.79
C THR A 275 -7.29 -4.30 0.02
N GLU A 276 -7.40 -3.29 -0.82
CA GLU A 276 -6.27 -2.70 -1.53
C GLU A 276 -6.16 -1.22 -1.13
N SER A 277 -4.93 -0.76 -0.86
CA SER A 277 -4.64 0.65 -0.66
C SER A 277 -4.44 1.32 -2.02
N GLN A 278 -5.33 2.23 -2.39
CA GLN A 278 -5.27 2.96 -3.65
C GLN A 278 -4.94 4.43 -3.41
N ARG A 279 -3.94 4.94 -4.13
CA ARG A 279 -3.58 6.37 -4.14
C ARG A 279 -4.75 7.19 -4.68
N GLN A 280 -4.99 8.36 -4.08
CA GLN A 280 -6.04 9.29 -4.53
C GLN A 280 -5.52 10.73 -4.52
N TYR A 281 -6.04 11.56 -5.42
CA TYR A 281 -5.62 12.95 -5.60
C TYR A 281 -6.76 13.96 -5.39
N SER A 282 -7.90 13.49 -4.89
CA SER A 282 -9.14 14.28 -4.85
C SER A 282 -9.34 15.04 -3.54
N LEU A 283 -8.86 14.47 -2.44
CA LEU A 283 -9.04 15.00 -1.10
C LEU A 283 -7.65 15.15 -0.47
N PHE A 284 -7.30 16.36 -0.05
CA PHE A 284 -6.01 16.62 0.59
C PHE A 284 -6.17 17.40 1.88
N GLU A 285 -5.22 17.23 2.78
CA GLU A 285 -5.03 18.05 3.98
C GLU A 285 -3.70 18.81 3.87
N GLU A 286 -3.63 20.00 4.46
CA GLU A 286 -2.36 20.74 4.56
C GLU A 286 -1.62 20.30 5.82
N VAL A 287 -0.35 19.92 5.66
CA VAL A 287 0.54 19.51 6.75
C VAL A 287 1.83 20.32 6.69
N ALA A 288 2.46 20.55 7.84
CA ALA A 288 3.76 21.20 7.91
C ALA A 288 4.88 20.15 7.80
N VAL A 289 5.86 20.39 6.93
CA VAL A 289 7.06 19.56 6.77
C VAL A 289 8.32 20.39 6.95
N SER A 290 9.38 19.82 7.49
CA SER A 290 10.67 20.51 7.63
C SER A 290 11.43 20.46 6.31
N GLY A 291 11.20 21.47 5.46
CA GLY A 291 11.76 21.52 4.10
C GLY A 291 12.44 22.84 3.74
N ASP A 292 12.53 23.78 4.66
CA ASP A 292 13.20 25.07 4.46
C ASP A 292 14.18 25.38 5.59
N LEU A 293 14.90 26.50 5.50
CA LEU A 293 15.82 26.98 6.52
C LEU A 293 15.12 27.97 7.47
N SER A 294 15.22 27.71 8.77
CA SER A 294 14.77 28.68 9.78
C SER A 294 15.76 29.85 9.91
N PRO A 295 15.37 30.99 10.49
CA PRO A 295 16.31 32.08 10.77
C PRO A 295 17.54 31.63 11.59
N LYS A 296 17.36 30.66 12.50
CA LYS A 296 18.45 30.10 13.32
C LYS A 296 19.42 29.26 12.48
N ASP A 297 18.91 28.53 11.51
CA ASP A 297 19.74 27.76 10.58
C ASP A 297 20.60 28.70 9.72
N LEU A 298 20.01 29.81 9.25
CA LEU A 298 20.72 30.83 8.47
C LEU A 298 21.80 31.54 9.28
N GLU A 299 21.55 31.83 10.55
CA GLU A 299 22.55 32.40 11.46
C GLU A 299 23.75 31.47 11.61
N LYS A 300 23.51 30.17 11.84
CA LYS A 300 24.59 29.16 11.90
C LYS A 300 25.35 29.04 10.59
N ALA A 301 24.65 29.03 9.46
CA ALA A 301 25.29 29.03 8.15
C ALA A 301 26.19 30.26 7.94
N ALA A 302 25.75 31.44 8.40
CA ALA A 302 26.54 32.67 8.34
C ALA A 302 27.82 32.60 9.18
N LEU A 303 27.81 31.89 10.32
CA LEU A 303 29.02 31.65 11.11
C LEU A 303 29.99 30.69 10.41
N LEU A 304 29.48 29.75 9.61
CA LEU A 304 30.27 28.75 8.91
C LEU A 304 30.83 29.24 7.56
N ALA A 305 30.14 30.15 6.87
CA ALA A 305 30.53 30.64 5.54
C ALA A 305 31.97 31.19 5.45
N PRO A 306 32.51 31.95 6.44
CA PRO A 306 33.90 32.43 6.40
C PRO A 306 34.94 31.30 6.34
N VAL A 307 34.68 30.15 6.97
CA VAL A 307 35.59 28.99 6.93
C VAL A 307 35.79 28.50 5.49
N PHE A 308 34.73 28.53 4.68
CA PHE A 308 34.80 28.14 3.27
C PHE A 308 35.38 29.23 2.37
N LEU A 309 35.12 30.51 2.65
CA LEU A 309 35.57 31.62 1.81
C LEU A 309 37.02 32.03 2.07
N GLU A 310 37.40 32.17 3.34
CA GLU A 310 38.69 32.74 3.76
C GLU A 310 39.77 31.67 3.98
N HIS A 311 39.36 30.44 4.31
CA HIS A 311 40.28 29.35 4.65
C HIS A 311 40.17 28.16 3.69
N ARG A 312 40.22 28.45 2.39
CA ARG A 312 40.18 27.43 1.32
C ARG A 312 41.24 26.33 1.46
N LEU A 313 42.35 26.60 2.14
CA LEU A 313 43.40 25.60 2.42
C LEU A 313 42.93 24.46 3.33
N PHE A 314 41.92 24.67 4.18
CA PHE A 314 41.46 23.62 5.08
C PHE A 314 40.66 22.52 4.38
N THR A 315 40.12 22.79 3.18
CA THR A 315 39.23 21.86 2.46
C THR A 315 38.15 21.27 3.39
N TRP A 316 37.62 22.09 4.29
CA TRP A 316 36.70 21.63 5.32
C TRP A 316 35.42 21.07 4.68
N THR A 317 34.81 20.07 5.30
CA THR A 317 33.50 19.55 4.88
C THR A 317 32.58 19.49 6.10
N ILE A 318 31.31 19.81 5.91
CA ILE A 318 30.30 19.85 6.98
C ILE A 318 30.19 18.47 7.63
N GLU A 319 30.03 17.44 6.81
CA GLU A 319 30.02 16.05 7.22
C GLU A 319 31.30 15.34 6.76
N SER A 320 31.73 14.36 7.55
CA SER A 320 32.90 13.54 7.19
C SER A 320 32.56 12.53 6.10
N PHE A 321 33.55 12.16 5.27
CA PHE A 321 33.35 11.21 4.16
C PHE A 321 32.91 9.82 4.64
N SER A 322 33.26 9.40 5.86
CA SER A 322 32.83 8.12 6.44
C SER A 322 31.37 8.09 6.87
N VAL A 323 30.72 9.26 7.01
CA VAL A 323 29.32 9.41 7.43
C VAL A 323 28.40 9.69 6.22
N HIS A 324 28.95 9.76 5.01
CA HIS A 324 28.19 10.01 3.77
C HIS A 324 27.02 9.04 3.53
N GLY A 325 27.05 7.83 4.10
CA GLY A 325 25.93 6.88 4.05
C GLY A 325 24.65 7.39 4.74
N ASN A 326 24.73 8.44 5.56
CA ASN A 326 23.57 9.04 6.21
C ASN A 326 22.92 10.16 5.39
N LEU A 327 23.60 10.72 4.38
CA LEU A 327 23.02 11.75 3.52
C LEU A 327 21.94 11.14 2.61
N PRO A 328 20.85 11.88 2.32
CA PRO A 328 19.80 11.37 1.46
C PRO A 328 20.36 11.13 0.04
N PRO A 329 20.03 9.97 -0.57
CA PRO A 329 20.54 9.66 -1.91
C PRO A 329 20.01 10.67 -2.94
N PRO A 330 20.80 10.99 -3.97
CA PRO A 330 20.34 11.83 -5.05
C PRO A 330 19.38 11.06 -5.98
N VAL A 331 18.33 11.74 -6.45
CA VAL A 331 17.37 11.26 -7.43
C VAL A 331 17.29 12.25 -8.58
N SER A 332 16.93 11.77 -9.78
CA SER A 332 16.87 12.61 -10.97
C SER A 332 15.68 12.29 -11.84
N PHE A 333 15.08 13.32 -12.43
CA PHE A 333 13.95 13.20 -13.36
C PHE A 333 14.20 14.03 -14.61
N ASN A 334 13.66 13.57 -15.74
CA ASN A 334 13.71 14.34 -16.98
C ASN A 334 12.62 15.44 -16.97
N TRP A 335 12.97 16.64 -17.42
CA TRP A 335 12.05 17.76 -17.60
C TRP A 335 12.31 18.45 -18.93
N GLY A 336 11.48 18.16 -19.92
CA GLY A 336 11.74 18.57 -21.30
C GLY A 336 13.00 17.89 -21.83
N ASN A 337 13.99 18.69 -22.25
CA ASN A 337 15.29 18.20 -22.72
C ASN A 337 16.35 18.14 -21.60
N ASP A 338 16.02 18.60 -20.40
CA ASP A 338 16.96 18.67 -19.29
C ASP A 338 16.74 17.53 -18.31
N LYS A 339 17.77 17.24 -17.53
CA LYS A 339 17.69 16.35 -16.37
C LYS A 339 17.85 17.18 -15.09
N VAL A 340 16.88 17.05 -14.18
CA VAL A 340 16.85 17.80 -12.92
C VAL A 340 17.15 16.83 -11.77
N TYR A 341 18.04 17.25 -10.88
CA TYR A 341 18.52 16.45 -9.76
C TYR A 341 17.98 17.00 -8.43
N PHE A 342 17.67 16.10 -7.51
CA PHE A 342 17.11 16.38 -6.18
C PHE A 342 17.78 15.48 -5.13
N ALA A 343 17.86 15.93 -3.89
CA ALA A 343 18.10 15.03 -2.75
C ALA A 343 16.84 14.22 -2.42
N GLU A 344 16.88 13.00 -1.90
CA GLU A 344 15.65 12.37 -1.39
C GLU A 344 15.09 13.05 -0.13
N VAL A 345 13.82 12.80 0.19
CA VAL A 345 13.19 13.27 1.44
C VAL A 345 13.52 12.29 2.57
N THR A 346 13.89 12.82 3.73
CA THR A 346 14.19 11.98 4.90
C THR A 346 12.97 11.85 5.81
N ARG A 347 12.86 10.72 6.53
CA ARG A 347 11.76 10.54 7.51
C ARG A 347 11.73 11.63 8.59
N SER A 348 12.88 12.12 9.05
CA SER A 348 12.94 13.18 10.06
C SER A 348 12.24 14.47 9.59
N GLN A 349 12.28 14.79 8.30
CA GLN A 349 11.61 15.97 7.75
C GLN A 349 10.08 15.88 7.78
N LEU A 350 9.54 14.67 7.85
CA LEU A 350 8.09 14.40 7.87
C LEU A 350 7.54 14.18 9.29
N GLN A 351 8.42 14.20 10.31
CA GLN A 351 8.06 14.00 11.71
C GLN A 351 7.92 15.34 12.45
N PRO A 352 7.07 15.41 13.49
CA PRO A 352 6.87 16.63 14.26
C PRO A 352 8.15 17.01 15.00
N GLY A 353 8.55 18.27 14.88
CA GLY A 353 9.79 18.77 15.49
C GLY A 353 11.07 18.14 14.90
N GLY A 354 10.96 17.35 13.84
CA GLY A 354 12.11 16.84 13.11
C GLY A 354 12.73 17.91 12.21
N THR A 355 13.95 17.65 11.74
CA THR A 355 14.73 18.59 10.92
C THR A 355 15.34 17.85 9.73
N GLY A 356 15.76 18.61 8.72
CA GLY A 356 16.70 18.13 7.71
C GLY A 356 18.15 18.45 8.07
N PHE A 357 19.06 18.26 7.11
CA PHE A 357 20.51 18.47 7.28
C PHE A 357 20.92 19.94 7.29
N GLY A 358 20.06 20.85 6.81
CA GLY A 358 20.31 22.29 6.76
C GLY A 358 20.32 23.00 8.12
N THR A 359 20.53 22.31 9.24
CA THR A 359 20.71 22.94 10.56
C THR A 359 22.11 23.48 10.78
N PHE A 360 23.08 23.09 9.94
CA PHE A 360 24.49 23.48 10.01
C PHE A 360 25.08 23.31 11.42
N ASP A 361 24.70 22.23 12.11
CA ASP A 361 25.28 21.88 13.40
C ASP A 361 26.61 21.16 13.21
N TRP A 362 27.60 21.51 14.03
CA TRP A 362 28.98 21.03 13.88
C TRP A 362 29.19 19.68 14.59
N ASP A 363 28.32 19.36 15.56
CA ASP A 363 28.50 18.25 16.50
C ASP A 363 27.38 17.17 16.44
N GLU A 364 26.26 17.42 15.74
CA GLU A 364 25.15 16.48 15.66
C GLU A 364 25.32 15.50 14.47
N LYS A 365 25.50 14.21 14.78
CA LYS A 365 25.48 13.13 13.78
C LYS A 365 24.06 12.90 13.29
N ALA A 366 23.78 13.22 12.02
CA ALA A 366 22.51 12.99 11.31
C ALA A 366 21.25 13.64 11.97
N PRO A 367 20.26 14.08 11.17
CA PRO A 367 19.03 14.62 11.71
C PRO A 367 18.25 13.53 12.45
N HIS A 368 18.25 13.62 13.78
CA HIS A 368 17.42 12.81 14.64
C HIS A 368 16.17 13.61 15.03
N PRO A 369 14.99 12.97 15.10
CA PRO A 369 13.87 13.59 15.80
C PRO A 369 14.34 13.88 17.22
N LYS A 370 14.39 15.16 17.61
CA LYS A 370 14.65 15.51 19.01
C LYS A 370 13.50 14.90 19.78
N ASN A 371 13.79 13.89 20.61
CA ASN A 371 12.82 13.29 21.50
C ASN A 371 12.01 14.41 22.14
N ALA A 372 10.70 14.44 21.89
CA ALA A 372 9.74 15.28 22.57
C ALA A 372 9.57 14.79 24.02
N VAL A 373 10.68 14.66 24.76
CA VAL A 373 10.78 14.25 26.15
C VAL A 373 11.42 15.42 26.87
N GLY A 374 10.60 16.37 27.28
CA GLY A 374 11.05 17.55 28.03
C GLY A 374 10.07 18.71 27.97
N GLY A 375 8.88 18.55 28.57
CA GLY A 375 7.94 19.66 28.75
C GLY A 375 6.49 19.26 28.97
N ASP A 376 6.22 18.31 29.87
CA ASP A 376 4.87 18.04 30.36
C ASP A 376 4.39 19.17 31.30
N THR A 377 4.23 20.37 30.79
CA THR A 377 3.46 21.45 31.41
C THR A 377 3.27 22.56 30.39
N GLU A 378 2.12 22.53 29.69
CA GLU A 378 1.47 23.60 28.88
C GLU A 378 0.85 23.13 27.54
N MET A 379 0.65 21.82 27.37
CA MET A 379 0.00 21.28 26.16
C MET A 379 -1.53 21.19 26.28
N HIS A 380 -2.23 22.29 26.56
CA HIS A 380 -3.70 22.32 26.50
C HIS A 380 -4.34 23.41 25.63
N ASN A 381 -3.57 24.28 24.97
CA ASN A 381 -4.14 25.33 24.10
C ASN A 381 -3.42 25.54 22.76
N ARG A 382 -2.66 24.56 22.22
CA ARG A 382 -2.15 24.66 20.85
C ARG A 382 -3.13 24.03 19.85
N PRO A 383 -3.43 24.69 18.71
CA PRO A 383 -4.31 24.14 17.69
C PRO A 383 -3.74 22.80 17.19
N LYS A 384 -4.61 21.78 17.16
CA LYS A 384 -4.34 20.35 16.91
C LYS A 384 -3.79 20.00 15.51
N HIS A 385 -3.41 20.96 14.67
CA HIS A 385 -3.19 20.70 13.24
C HIS A 385 -1.79 20.97 12.69
N SER A 386 -0.84 21.50 13.48
CA SER A 386 0.50 21.82 12.94
C SER A 386 1.63 20.85 13.32
N ASN A 387 1.41 19.91 14.25
CA ASN A 387 2.49 19.10 14.83
C ASN A 387 2.16 17.59 14.93
N GLU A 388 1.23 17.06 14.15
CA GLU A 388 1.01 15.61 14.10
C GLU A 388 1.93 14.96 13.06
N ALA A 389 2.46 13.78 13.38
CA ALA A 389 3.38 13.08 12.49
C ALA A 389 2.66 12.70 11.21
N ILE A 390 3.34 12.82 10.07
CA ILE A 390 2.75 12.37 8.81
C ILE A 390 2.76 10.85 8.80
N ASP A 391 1.58 10.26 8.86
CA ASP A 391 1.46 8.81 8.84
C ASP A 391 2.01 8.24 7.53
N PRO A 392 2.70 7.10 7.60
CA PRO A 392 3.06 6.36 6.40
C PRO A 392 1.82 5.90 5.62
N GLY A 393 1.96 5.72 4.30
CA GLY A 393 0.82 5.45 3.40
C GLY A 393 0.13 6.73 2.92
N SER A 394 0.93 7.77 2.65
CA SER A 394 0.44 9.04 2.16
C SER A 394 1.31 9.62 1.05
N HIS A 395 0.66 10.29 0.12
CA HIS A 395 1.29 11.00 -0.98
C HIS A 395 1.37 12.49 -0.64
N LEU A 396 2.55 13.07 -0.71
CA LEU A 396 2.87 14.45 -0.35
C LEU A 396 3.23 15.26 -1.59
N VAL A 397 2.76 16.51 -1.64
CA VAL A 397 3.07 17.45 -2.71
C VAL A 397 3.54 18.77 -2.11
N PHE A 398 4.80 19.12 -2.33
CA PHE A 398 5.40 20.31 -1.71
C PHE A 398 6.64 20.82 -2.47
N PRO A 399 7.03 22.08 -2.25
CA PRO A 399 8.15 22.69 -2.97
C PRO A 399 9.51 22.22 -2.42
N ARG A 400 10.47 22.00 -3.31
CA ARG A 400 11.84 21.59 -3.02
C ARG A 400 12.86 22.21 -3.98
N TRP A 401 14.11 22.37 -3.53
CA TRP A 401 15.21 22.81 -4.37
C TRP A 401 15.69 21.68 -5.29
N GLY A 402 15.89 22.01 -6.57
CA GLY A 402 16.42 21.11 -7.60
C GLY A 402 17.55 21.76 -8.37
N LEU A 403 18.39 20.93 -8.98
CA LEU A 403 19.61 21.34 -9.68
C LEU A 403 19.58 20.96 -11.16
N ARG A 404 20.01 21.88 -12.01
CA ARG A 404 20.37 21.62 -13.41
C ARG A 404 21.81 22.08 -13.66
N THR A 405 22.57 21.35 -14.46
CA THR A 405 23.94 21.71 -14.83
C THR A 405 24.18 21.40 -16.29
N HIS A 406 24.66 22.39 -17.05
CA HIS A 406 25.20 22.20 -18.40
C HIS A 406 26.67 22.62 -18.39
N CYS A 407 27.49 21.88 -19.12
CA CYS A 407 28.92 22.13 -19.22
C CYS A 407 29.35 22.17 -20.68
N GLU A 408 30.39 22.94 -20.97
CA GLU A 408 31.00 23.03 -22.29
C GLU A 408 32.52 22.98 -22.14
N ARG A 409 33.20 22.24 -23.03
CA ARG A 409 34.66 22.21 -23.06
C ARG A 409 35.20 23.56 -23.49
N ILE A 410 36.31 23.99 -22.91
CA ILE A 410 36.97 25.22 -23.34
C ILE A 410 37.64 24.93 -24.69
N PRO A 411 37.25 25.64 -25.77
CA PRO A 411 37.79 25.39 -27.10
C PRO A 411 39.25 25.85 -27.17
N ASN A 412 40.06 25.21 -28.03
CA ASN A 412 41.45 25.61 -28.31
C ASN A 412 42.22 25.96 -27.03
N LEU A 413 42.43 24.98 -26.16
CA LEU A 413 43.00 25.22 -24.82
C LEU A 413 44.34 25.98 -24.86
N TRP A 414 45.10 25.86 -25.95
CA TRP A 414 46.33 26.59 -26.21
C TRP A 414 46.20 28.12 -26.30
N ASP A 415 45.03 28.61 -26.74
CA ASP A 415 44.69 30.04 -26.76
C ASP A 415 44.19 30.53 -25.40
N ASN A 416 43.87 29.62 -24.49
CA ASN A 416 43.08 29.88 -23.28
C ASN A 416 43.76 29.38 -22.00
N LEU A 417 44.99 28.89 -22.09
CA LEU A 417 45.75 28.32 -20.97
C LEU A 417 47.17 28.84 -21.00
N ILE A 418 47.61 29.45 -19.90
CA ILE A 418 49.02 29.75 -19.65
C ILE A 418 49.52 28.71 -18.65
N ILE A 419 50.46 27.89 -19.08
CA ILE A 419 51.08 26.85 -18.24
C ILE A 419 52.34 27.41 -17.63
N HIS A 420 52.52 27.16 -16.33
CA HIS A 420 53.74 27.48 -15.56
C HIS A 420 54.31 28.88 -15.83
N THR A 421 53.76 29.89 -15.17
CA THR A 421 54.35 31.22 -15.26
C THR A 421 55.79 31.24 -14.72
N PRO A 422 56.73 31.96 -15.35
CA PRO A 422 58.13 31.93 -14.97
C PRO A 422 58.41 32.44 -13.56
N VAL A 423 57.55 33.33 -13.04
CA VAL A 423 57.76 34.01 -11.76
C VAL A 423 57.15 33.21 -10.61
N ASN A 424 55.85 32.90 -10.70
CA ASN A 424 55.13 32.26 -9.60
C ASN A 424 54.81 30.77 -9.82
N GLY A 425 55.09 30.21 -10.99
CA GLY A 425 54.80 28.81 -11.32
C GLY A 425 53.29 28.49 -11.38
N ILE A 426 52.44 29.50 -11.57
CA ILE A 426 50.98 29.38 -11.59
C ILE A 426 50.53 28.96 -12.99
N THR A 427 49.45 28.18 -13.05
CA THR A 427 48.73 27.92 -14.31
C THR A 427 47.47 28.77 -14.36
N TYR A 428 47.26 29.51 -15.44
CA TYR A 428 46.07 30.36 -15.63
C TYR A 428 45.16 29.77 -16.69
N LEU A 429 43.91 29.48 -16.31
CA LEU A 429 42.86 29.09 -17.24
C LEU A 429 41.97 30.29 -17.53
N PHE A 430 41.77 30.60 -18.81
CA PHE A 430 40.88 31.66 -19.27
C PHE A 430 39.68 31.06 -19.98
N THR A 431 38.49 31.57 -19.66
CA THR A 431 37.23 31.08 -20.21
C THR A 431 36.71 32.07 -21.23
N PRO A 432 36.51 31.64 -22.50
CA PRO A 432 35.97 32.48 -23.55
C PRO A 432 34.55 32.95 -23.25
N ARG A 433 34.25 34.21 -23.61
CA ARG A 433 32.92 34.81 -23.45
C ARG A 433 31.85 34.05 -24.21
N GLU A 434 32.14 33.63 -25.44
CA GLU A 434 31.15 32.94 -26.29
C GLU A 434 30.75 31.57 -25.72
N THR A 435 31.68 30.84 -25.08
CA THR A 435 31.39 29.58 -24.37
C THR A 435 30.43 29.82 -23.20
N VAL A 436 30.63 30.87 -22.41
CA VAL A 436 29.69 31.22 -21.33
C VAL A 436 28.32 31.65 -21.90
N LYS A 437 28.30 32.46 -22.97
CA LYS A 437 27.04 32.85 -23.64
C LYS A 437 26.26 31.65 -24.16
N SER A 438 26.95 30.66 -24.73
CA SER A 438 26.37 29.39 -25.17
C SER A 438 25.66 28.67 -24.02
N LEU A 439 26.29 28.57 -22.84
CA LEU A 439 25.68 27.98 -21.64
C LEU A 439 24.43 28.73 -21.18
N PHE A 440 24.44 30.06 -21.13
CA PHE A 440 23.23 30.83 -20.78
C PHE A 440 22.09 30.63 -21.78
N ARG A 441 22.42 30.60 -23.09
CA ARG A 441 21.44 30.30 -24.15
C ARG A 441 20.87 28.89 -24.01
N SER A 442 21.67 27.90 -23.60
CA SER A 442 21.21 26.52 -23.42
C SER A 442 20.08 26.39 -22.39
N PHE A 443 20.08 27.26 -21.37
CA PHE A 443 19.02 27.33 -20.36
C PHE A 443 17.93 28.36 -20.66
N ASN A 444 17.98 29.03 -21.81
CA ASN A 444 17.13 30.17 -22.17
C ASN A 444 17.16 31.30 -21.13
N LEU A 445 18.33 31.57 -20.54
CA LEU A 445 18.54 32.65 -19.59
C LEU A 445 19.01 33.93 -20.26
N SER A 446 18.67 35.08 -19.66
CA SER A 446 19.25 36.36 -20.04
C SER A 446 20.74 36.39 -19.70
N ILE A 447 21.56 36.87 -20.63
CA ILE A 447 23.00 37.02 -20.42
C ILE A 447 23.24 38.21 -19.46
N PRO A 448 23.91 38.02 -18.32
CA PRO A 448 24.17 39.10 -17.39
C PRO A 448 25.31 40.01 -17.86
N ASP A 449 25.24 41.30 -17.51
CA ASP A 449 26.20 42.34 -17.93
C ASP A 449 27.66 41.99 -17.65
N MET A 450 27.92 41.20 -16.60
CA MET A 450 29.27 40.74 -16.26
C MET A 450 29.91 39.88 -17.36
N VAL A 451 29.11 39.16 -18.15
CA VAL A 451 29.60 38.30 -19.24
C VAL A 451 30.12 39.15 -20.40
N ASP A 452 29.50 40.30 -20.66
CA ASP A 452 29.88 41.19 -21.77
C ASP A 452 31.07 42.10 -21.48
N LYS A 453 31.50 42.21 -20.21
CA LYS A 453 32.70 42.97 -19.84
C LYS A 453 33.98 42.19 -20.18
N PRO A 454 35.05 42.86 -20.65
CA PRO A 454 36.34 42.21 -20.82
C PRO A 454 36.98 41.88 -19.47
N LEU A 455 37.77 40.81 -19.44
CA LEU A 455 38.51 40.39 -18.25
C LEU A 455 39.49 41.47 -17.78
N ASN A 456 39.49 41.78 -16.49
CA ASN A 456 40.53 42.59 -15.86
C ASN A 456 41.74 41.70 -15.52
N VAL A 457 42.73 41.69 -16.41
CA VAL A 457 43.94 40.87 -16.28
C VAL A 457 44.71 41.20 -15.01
N THR A 458 44.83 42.48 -14.67
CA THR A 458 45.63 42.95 -13.53
C THR A 458 45.08 42.44 -12.19
N GLU A 459 43.77 42.23 -12.09
CA GLU A 459 43.14 41.64 -10.89
C GLU A 459 43.21 40.12 -10.87
N THR A 460 43.44 39.49 -12.03
CA THR A 460 43.40 38.04 -12.20
C THR A 460 44.78 37.41 -12.01
N MET A 461 45.83 38.07 -12.52
CA MET A 461 47.19 37.55 -12.49
C MET A 461 47.94 37.99 -11.24
N TYR A 462 48.83 37.14 -10.75
CA TYR A 462 49.70 37.47 -9.63
C TYR A 462 50.77 38.46 -10.09
N GLU A 463 51.28 39.25 -9.16
CA GLU A 463 52.29 40.26 -9.45
C GLU A 463 53.52 39.63 -10.11
N GLY A 464 53.98 40.23 -11.21
CA GLY A 464 55.12 39.74 -12.02
C GLY A 464 54.77 38.76 -13.13
N ASP A 465 53.58 38.14 -13.11
CA ASP A 465 53.14 37.26 -14.19
C ASP A 465 52.60 38.08 -15.38
N THR A 466 52.86 37.61 -16.61
CA THR A 466 52.49 38.33 -17.84
C THR A 466 51.80 37.42 -18.84
N ILE A 467 50.90 38.00 -19.66
CA ILE A 467 50.22 37.28 -20.75
C ILE A 467 51.12 37.28 -21.99
N PRO A 468 51.30 36.13 -22.66
CA PRO A 468 51.94 36.07 -23.96
C PRO A 468 51.28 37.02 -24.99
N PRO A 469 52.05 37.77 -25.79
CA PRO A 469 51.50 38.74 -26.76
C PRO A 469 50.55 38.15 -27.81
N THR A 470 50.60 36.83 -28.01
CA THR A 470 49.81 36.10 -29.00
C THR A 470 48.37 35.82 -28.57
N MET A 471 48.03 36.03 -27.29
CA MET A 471 46.71 35.68 -26.74
C MET A 471 45.70 36.82 -26.87
N ASN A 472 44.47 36.49 -27.24
CA ASN A 472 43.39 37.46 -27.42
C ASN A 472 42.59 37.69 -26.11
N VAL A 473 43.11 38.56 -25.26
CA VAL A 473 42.51 38.92 -23.96
C VAL A 473 41.07 39.44 -24.09
N SER A 474 40.73 40.11 -25.20
CA SER A 474 39.39 40.70 -25.37
C SER A 474 38.26 39.65 -25.45
N SER A 475 38.61 38.42 -25.81
CA SER A 475 37.69 37.29 -25.96
C SER A 475 37.36 36.58 -24.63
N TRP A 476 38.14 36.84 -23.58
CA TRP A 476 37.99 36.18 -22.29
C TRP A 476 37.02 36.92 -21.37
N MET A 477 36.29 36.14 -20.57
CA MET A 477 35.39 36.65 -19.54
C MET A 477 35.95 36.42 -18.14
N ILE A 478 36.40 35.20 -17.86
CA ILE A 478 36.88 34.77 -16.54
C ILE A 478 38.32 34.27 -16.72
N GLY A 479 39.20 34.61 -15.79
CA GLY A 479 40.49 33.96 -15.64
C GLY A 479 40.64 33.40 -14.23
N VAL A 480 41.20 32.20 -14.12
CA VAL A 480 41.35 31.49 -12.86
C VAL A 480 42.80 31.02 -12.69
N PRO A 481 43.47 31.41 -11.59
CA PRO A 481 44.76 30.84 -11.22
C PRO A 481 44.59 29.47 -10.55
N TYR A 482 45.42 28.52 -10.97
CA TYR A 482 45.55 27.19 -10.36
C TYR A 482 47.00 26.92 -9.97
N TRP A 483 47.19 26.52 -8.72
CA TRP A 483 48.50 26.12 -8.18
C TRP A 483 48.92 24.78 -8.76
N SER A 484 50.20 24.61 -9.10
CA SER A 484 50.76 23.31 -9.52
C SER A 484 51.19 22.46 -8.33
N ASN A 485 50.20 22.09 -7.51
CA ASN A 485 50.36 21.32 -6.27
C ASN A 485 50.14 19.81 -6.45
N GLY A 486 50.09 19.31 -7.69
CA GLY A 486 49.85 17.91 -7.98
C GLY A 486 48.38 17.46 -7.93
N VAL A 487 47.44 18.37 -7.69
CA VAL A 487 46.00 18.04 -7.68
C VAL A 487 45.48 17.85 -9.10
N SER A 488 44.86 16.70 -9.35
CA SER A 488 44.41 16.29 -10.67
C SER A 488 43.11 16.96 -11.12
N ASN A 489 42.15 17.16 -10.22
CA ASN A 489 40.89 17.86 -10.49
C ASN A 489 40.81 19.15 -9.69
N ASN A 490 40.80 20.29 -10.38
CA ASN A 490 40.73 21.61 -9.76
C ASN A 490 39.45 22.31 -10.22
N VAL A 491 38.73 22.87 -9.26
CA VAL A 491 37.45 23.49 -9.50
C VAL A 491 37.45 24.89 -8.91
N LYS A 492 36.93 25.86 -9.66
CA LYS A 492 36.73 27.22 -9.20
C LYS A 492 35.32 27.71 -9.54
N SER A 493 34.58 28.02 -8.50
CA SER A 493 33.21 28.52 -8.61
C SER A 493 33.19 30.05 -8.56
N THR A 494 32.35 30.65 -9.40
CA THR A 494 32.09 32.09 -9.50
C THR A 494 30.59 32.30 -9.49
N ASN A 495 30.10 32.96 -8.45
CA ASN A 495 28.68 33.19 -8.26
C ASN A 495 28.21 34.32 -9.18
N VAL A 496 27.20 34.05 -10.00
CA VAL A 496 26.55 35.02 -10.87
C VAL A 496 25.36 35.65 -10.14
N SER A 497 24.59 34.82 -9.43
CA SER A 497 23.49 35.25 -8.56
C SER A 497 23.54 34.45 -7.26
N LEU A 498 23.53 35.15 -6.13
CA LEU A 498 23.39 34.58 -4.79
C LEU A 498 21.93 34.53 -4.32
N GLY A 499 20.98 34.65 -5.25
CA GLY A 499 19.56 34.46 -4.98
C GLY A 499 18.86 35.66 -4.35
N ASP A 500 19.39 36.87 -4.55
CA ASP A 500 18.77 38.12 -4.10
C ASP A 500 17.37 38.32 -4.68
N ASP A 501 17.13 37.81 -5.88
CA ASP A 501 15.84 37.79 -6.54
C ASP A 501 14.91 36.64 -6.08
N GLY A 502 15.32 35.81 -5.13
CA GLY A 502 14.46 34.74 -4.63
C GLY A 502 14.17 33.62 -5.64
N ALA A 503 14.73 33.67 -6.85
CA ALA A 503 14.48 32.69 -7.91
C ALA A 503 15.40 31.46 -7.81
N GLY A 504 16.42 31.52 -6.95
CA GLY A 504 17.44 30.49 -6.80
C GLY A 504 18.84 31.02 -7.00
N PHE A 505 19.80 30.11 -7.23
CA PHE A 505 21.21 30.44 -7.31
C PHE A 505 21.78 30.09 -8.68
N VAL A 506 22.70 30.92 -9.16
CA VAL A 506 23.37 30.72 -10.45
C VAL A 506 24.87 30.82 -10.23
N THR A 507 25.59 29.75 -10.56
CA THR A 507 27.05 29.69 -10.39
C THR A 507 27.70 29.17 -11.66
N ILE A 508 28.77 29.84 -12.07
CA ILE A 508 29.68 29.37 -13.11
C ILE A 508 30.80 28.62 -12.42
N GLU A 509 31.09 27.41 -12.86
CA GLU A 509 32.15 26.58 -12.32
C GLU A 509 33.18 26.28 -13.41
N ASN A 510 34.43 26.68 -13.20
CA ASN A 510 35.54 26.35 -14.08
C ASN A 510 36.21 25.09 -13.56
N VAL A 511 36.46 24.16 -14.46
CA VAL A 511 36.99 22.84 -14.16
C VAL A 511 38.29 22.68 -14.92
N PHE A 512 39.34 22.29 -14.21
CA PHE A 512 40.68 22.14 -14.77
C PHE A 512 41.30 20.82 -14.32
N ILE A 513 41.56 19.98 -15.31
CA ILE A 513 42.10 18.63 -15.13
C ILE A 513 43.56 18.60 -15.56
N ARG A 514 44.39 18.01 -14.71
CA ARG A 514 45.81 17.78 -14.93
C ARG A 514 46.15 16.34 -14.61
N LEU A 515 46.60 15.59 -15.59
CA LEU A 515 46.91 14.18 -15.41
C LEU A 515 48.24 13.83 -16.05
N ASN A 516 49.05 13.04 -15.34
CA ASN A 516 50.24 12.45 -15.94
C ASN A 516 49.82 11.31 -16.87
N ASN A 517 50.33 11.31 -18.11
CA ASN A 517 50.00 10.28 -19.10
C ASN A 517 50.35 8.86 -18.64
N SER A 518 51.33 8.69 -17.74
CA SER A 518 51.72 7.37 -17.22
C SER A 518 50.53 6.64 -16.57
N TYR A 519 49.63 7.42 -15.96
CA TYR A 519 48.43 6.93 -15.30
C TYR A 519 47.19 6.99 -16.21
N ALA A 520 47.31 7.55 -17.41
CA ALA A 520 46.25 7.68 -18.40
C ALA A 520 46.82 7.42 -19.80
N PRO A 521 47.34 6.19 -20.08
CA PRO A 521 48.11 5.93 -21.30
C PRO A 521 47.27 6.04 -22.57
N ASN A 522 45.96 5.83 -22.48
CA ASN A 522 45.01 5.87 -23.60
C ASN A 522 44.32 7.23 -23.76
N SER A 523 44.79 8.28 -23.08
CA SER A 523 44.08 9.56 -23.04
C SER A 523 44.37 10.49 -24.22
N THR A 524 43.35 11.25 -24.57
CA THR A 524 43.39 12.30 -25.61
C THR A 524 43.10 13.65 -24.98
N PHE A 525 44.12 14.20 -24.33
CA PHE A 525 44.06 15.53 -23.72
C PHE A 525 43.92 16.65 -24.76
N ALA A 526 43.17 17.70 -24.41
CA ALA A 526 43.04 18.91 -25.22
C ALA A 526 44.38 19.66 -25.40
N TRP A 527 45.26 19.59 -24.40
CA TRP A 527 46.64 20.08 -24.49
C TRP A 527 47.60 19.18 -23.72
N ARG A 528 48.87 19.16 -24.14
CA ARG A 528 49.94 18.40 -23.48
C ARG A 528 51.11 19.32 -23.21
N ASP A 529 51.72 19.15 -22.05
CA ASP A 529 52.95 19.84 -21.72
C ASP A 529 54.05 19.49 -22.72
N ARG A 530 54.95 20.45 -22.98
CA ARG A 530 56.16 20.24 -23.78
C ARG A 530 57.27 19.64 -22.95
N ASP A 531 57.27 19.92 -21.65
CA ASP A 531 58.28 19.41 -20.74
C ASP A 531 57.96 17.97 -20.34
N THR A 532 58.97 17.10 -20.40
CA THR A 532 58.82 15.70 -20.03
C THR A 532 59.21 15.47 -18.58
N ILE A 533 58.37 14.75 -17.85
CA ILE A 533 58.61 14.30 -16.48
C ILE A 533 58.85 12.79 -16.51
N PRO A 534 59.95 12.26 -15.95
CA PRO A 534 60.18 10.82 -15.91
C PRO A 534 59.17 10.11 -15.00
N ASP A 535 58.66 8.95 -15.42
CA ASP A 535 57.86 8.06 -14.57
C ASP A 535 58.74 7.30 -13.54
N ILE A 536 58.12 6.42 -12.76
CA ILE A 536 58.83 5.58 -11.76
C ILE A 536 59.90 4.67 -12.38
N ASN A 537 59.79 4.36 -13.67
CA ASN A 537 60.72 3.54 -14.43
C ASN A 537 61.75 4.38 -15.22
N GLY A 538 61.69 5.72 -15.11
CA GLY A 538 62.53 6.66 -15.84
C GLY A 538 62.10 6.94 -17.28
N ASN A 539 60.94 6.45 -17.72
CA ASN A 539 60.41 6.75 -19.06
C ASN A 539 59.90 8.19 -19.13
N PRO A 540 60.11 8.91 -20.25
CA PRO A 540 59.60 10.25 -20.40
C PRO A 540 58.07 10.25 -20.50
N THR A 541 57.42 10.99 -19.61
CA THR A 541 55.96 11.20 -19.59
C THR A 541 55.66 12.69 -19.62
N PHE A 542 54.39 13.06 -19.81
CA PHE A 542 53.98 14.47 -19.87
C PHE A 542 52.69 14.66 -19.07
N ILE A 543 52.45 15.91 -18.65
CA ILE A 543 51.17 16.30 -18.06
C ILE A 543 50.21 16.69 -19.18
N GLY A 544 49.05 16.06 -19.17
CA GLY A 544 47.93 16.37 -20.02
C GLY A 544 46.94 17.29 -19.33
N PHE A 545 46.29 18.13 -20.12
CA PHE A 545 45.35 19.15 -19.66
C PHE A 545 44.02 19.04 -20.39
N ASP A 546 42.95 19.05 -19.62
CA ASP A 546 41.57 19.24 -20.09
C ASP A 546 40.91 20.34 -19.26
N ALA A 547 40.00 21.09 -19.87
CA ALA A 547 39.29 22.15 -19.17
C ALA A 547 37.86 22.31 -19.70
N ALA A 548 36.97 22.69 -18.80
CA ALA A 548 35.57 22.97 -19.11
C ALA A 548 35.02 24.06 -18.20
N VAL A 549 33.91 24.64 -18.64
CA VAL A 549 33.11 25.56 -17.84
C VAL A 549 31.69 25.03 -17.75
N CYS A 550 31.11 25.12 -16.56
CA CYS A 550 29.76 24.67 -16.26
C CYS A 550 28.91 25.83 -15.76
N LEU A 551 27.62 25.82 -16.09
CA LEU A 551 26.62 26.70 -15.51
C LEU A 551 25.66 25.84 -14.68
N GLN A 552 25.59 26.14 -13.38
CA GLN A 552 24.76 25.44 -12.40
C GLN A 552 23.59 26.32 -11.97
N LEU A 553 22.38 25.76 -12.01
CA LEU A 553 21.13 26.41 -11.62
C LEU A 553 20.47 25.64 -10.48
N TYR A 554 20.32 26.30 -9.33
CA TYR A 554 19.59 25.77 -8.18
C TYR A 554 18.26 26.49 -8.09
N GLU A 555 17.16 25.80 -8.39
CA GLU A 555 15.84 26.41 -8.60
C GLU A 555 14.76 25.68 -7.77
N PRO A 556 13.64 26.34 -7.44
CA PRO A 556 12.54 25.71 -6.72
C PRO A 556 11.59 24.93 -7.66
N TRP A 557 11.17 23.74 -7.24
CA TRP A 557 10.29 22.81 -7.97
C TRP A 557 9.21 22.24 -7.05
N ILE A 558 8.07 21.81 -7.60
CA ILE A 558 7.05 21.06 -6.86
C ILE A 558 7.22 19.58 -7.19
N LEU A 559 7.37 18.76 -6.15
CA LEU A 559 7.59 17.34 -6.27
C LEU A 559 6.44 16.55 -5.65
N ASP A 560 6.19 15.39 -6.23
CA ASP A 560 5.35 14.34 -5.67
C ASP A 560 6.25 13.39 -4.87
N VAL A 561 5.94 13.16 -3.59
CA VAL A 561 6.73 12.33 -2.67
C VAL A 561 5.82 11.31 -2.00
N TYR A 562 6.18 10.05 -1.99
CA TYR A 562 5.44 9.00 -1.30
C TYR A 562 6.09 8.65 0.04
N ASN A 563 5.35 8.85 1.14
CA ASN A 563 5.76 8.45 2.47
C ASN A 563 5.44 6.97 2.68
N SER A 564 6.39 6.09 2.35
CA SER A 564 6.20 4.64 2.43
C SER A 564 6.17 4.12 3.87
N SER A 565 5.31 3.13 4.14
CA SER A 565 5.26 2.40 5.41
C SER A 565 6.42 1.43 5.62
N THR A 566 7.09 1.00 4.55
CA THR A 566 8.14 -0.03 4.59
C THR A 566 9.55 0.53 4.37
N GLY A 567 9.70 1.81 3.99
CA GLY A 567 11.00 2.38 3.61
C GLY A 567 11.13 3.90 3.84
N GLN A 568 12.26 4.47 3.44
CA GLN A 568 12.42 5.94 3.41
C GLN A 568 11.38 6.55 2.43
N PRO A 569 10.96 7.81 2.65
CA PRO A 569 10.17 8.54 1.68
C PRO A 569 10.88 8.54 0.33
N THR A 570 10.10 8.42 -0.74
CA THR A 570 10.63 8.35 -2.11
C THR A 570 10.00 9.41 -2.96
N THR A 571 10.82 10.11 -3.73
CA THR A 571 10.33 11.09 -4.68
C THR A 571 9.81 10.36 -5.91
N MET A 572 8.56 10.63 -6.29
CA MET A 572 7.87 9.96 -7.38
C MET A 572 8.05 10.68 -8.72
N GLY A 573 8.21 12.01 -8.69
CA GLY A 573 8.40 12.79 -9.91
C GLY A 573 8.30 14.30 -9.70
N ILE A 574 8.61 15.03 -10.78
CA ILE A 574 8.41 16.47 -10.88
C ILE A 574 6.97 16.72 -11.32
N ARG A 575 6.28 17.55 -10.55
CA ARG A 575 4.93 18.00 -10.90
C ARG A 575 4.97 19.29 -11.71
N GLU A 576 5.71 20.28 -11.22
CA GLU A 576 5.80 21.59 -11.87
C GLU A 576 7.07 22.36 -11.45
N LYS A 577 7.57 23.23 -12.34
CA LYS A 577 8.59 24.21 -12.01
C LYS A 577 7.97 25.44 -11.35
N ILE A 578 8.53 25.90 -10.23
CA ILE A 578 8.00 27.09 -9.55
C ILE A 578 8.52 28.35 -10.24
N THR A 579 7.60 29.22 -10.64
CA THR A 579 7.91 30.59 -11.06
C THR A 579 7.31 31.57 -10.05
N ARG A 580 7.91 32.77 -9.93
CA ARG A 580 7.40 33.85 -9.06
C ARG A 580 5.91 34.15 -9.28
N GLN A 581 5.40 33.94 -10.50
CA GLN A 581 4.01 34.24 -10.88
C GLN A 581 3.05 33.09 -10.56
N ASN A 582 3.51 31.83 -10.58
CA ASN A 582 2.62 30.67 -10.56
C ASN A 582 2.51 30.00 -9.17
N TRP A 583 3.32 30.36 -8.18
CA TRP A 583 3.38 29.61 -6.91
C TRP A 583 2.02 29.51 -6.18
N ARG A 584 1.14 30.52 -6.28
CA ARG A 584 -0.21 30.48 -5.65
C ARG A 584 -1.22 29.61 -6.41
N SER A 585 -1.06 29.44 -7.72
CA SER A 585 -1.99 28.69 -8.58
C SER A 585 -1.57 27.24 -8.79
N THR A 586 -0.27 26.95 -8.79
CA THR A 586 0.34 25.61 -8.96
C THR A 586 -0.12 24.61 -7.89
N LEU A 587 -0.23 25.06 -6.64
CA LEU A 587 -0.84 24.31 -5.55
C LEU A 587 -2.36 24.47 -5.55
N ARG A 588 -3.11 24.41 -6.65
CA ARG A 588 -4.57 24.27 -6.58
C ARG A 588 -5.08 23.49 -7.78
N GLU A 589 -5.18 22.18 -7.60
CA GLU A 589 -5.74 21.33 -8.64
C GLU A 589 -7.24 21.60 -8.82
N PRO A 590 -7.71 21.74 -10.06
CA PRO A 590 -9.13 21.85 -10.34
C PRO A 590 -9.85 20.60 -9.83
N GLY A 591 -10.80 20.77 -8.90
CA GLY A 591 -11.59 19.67 -8.32
C GLY A 591 -11.04 19.06 -7.03
N SER A 592 -9.83 19.43 -6.60
CA SER A 592 -9.30 19.01 -5.30
C SER A 592 -10.06 19.68 -4.15
N LYS A 593 -10.46 18.90 -3.14
CA LYS A 593 -11.15 19.38 -1.93
C LYS A 593 -10.20 19.34 -0.73
N ILE A 594 -10.26 20.38 0.08
CA ILE A 594 -9.52 20.46 1.35
C ILE A 594 -10.28 19.68 2.41
N LYS A 595 -9.59 18.77 3.09
CA LYS A 595 -10.00 18.10 4.31
C LYS A 595 -9.40 18.89 5.48
N GLY A 596 -10.26 19.49 6.31
CA GLY A 596 -9.81 20.30 7.44
C GLY A 596 -9.57 21.78 7.11
N GLU A 597 -8.84 22.46 7.99
CA GLU A 597 -8.54 23.88 7.87
C GLU A 597 -7.21 24.12 7.13
N VAL A 598 -7.10 25.28 6.50
CA VAL A 598 -5.90 25.75 5.82
C VAL A 598 -4.90 26.24 6.87
N ILE A 599 -3.62 25.88 6.74
CA ILE A 599 -2.58 26.34 7.67
C ILE A 599 -2.38 27.85 7.49
N MET A 600 -2.74 28.64 8.50
CA MET A 600 -2.61 30.11 8.50
C MET A 600 -1.40 30.62 9.31
N ASP A 601 -0.58 29.72 9.86
CA ASP A 601 0.58 30.09 10.65
C ASP A 601 1.63 30.80 9.77
N PRO A 602 2.02 32.06 10.09
CA PRO A 602 3.01 32.80 9.32
C PRO A 602 4.42 32.20 9.37
N SER A 603 4.72 31.33 10.35
CA SER A 603 6.00 30.63 10.45
C SER A 603 6.13 29.47 9.44
N VAL A 604 5.01 28.98 8.89
CA VAL A 604 4.99 27.93 7.88
C VAL A 604 4.93 28.56 6.49
N ARG A 605 6.02 28.41 5.73
CA ARG A 605 6.13 28.98 4.39
C ARG A 605 5.39 28.12 3.37
N ARG A 606 4.83 28.73 2.34
CA ARG A 606 4.14 28.02 1.25
C ARG A 606 4.98 27.88 -0.02
N SER A 607 6.07 28.63 -0.10
CA SER A 607 6.96 28.66 -1.26
C SER A 607 8.39 28.80 -0.78
N LEU A 608 9.31 28.21 -1.54
CA LEU A 608 10.74 28.44 -1.36
C LEU A 608 11.14 29.82 -1.90
N ASN A 609 12.08 30.46 -1.21
CA ASN A 609 12.63 31.75 -1.58
C ASN A 609 14.12 31.78 -1.21
N SER A 610 15.00 32.13 -2.16
CA SER A 610 16.44 32.23 -1.92
C SER A 610 16.90 33.54 -1.29
N THR A 611 16.02 34.55 -1.13
CA THR A 611 16.43 35.84 -0.56
C THR A 611 16.98 35.66 0.87
N GLY A 612 18.23 36.09 1.09
CA GLY A 612 18.91 35.97 2.38
C GLY A 612 19.59 34.61 2.63
N TYR A 613 19.64 33.71 1.63
CA TYR A 613 20.22 32.37 1.78
C TYR A 613 21.66 32.29 1.28
N SER A 614 22.28 33.42 0.95
CA SER A 614 23.63 33.49 0.37
C SER A 614 24.67 32.74 1.21
N ALA A 615 24.65 32.91 2.54
CA ALA A 615 25.57 32.21 3.43
C ALA A 615 25.36 30.68 3.44
N ALA A 616 24.10 30.23 3.49
CA ALA A 616 23.75 28.81 3.44
C ALA A 616 24.13 28.19 2.09
N TYR A 617 23.89 28.92 1.00
CA TYR A 617 24.31 28.52 -0.34
C TYR A 617 25.83 28.35 -0.42
N ILE A 618 26.59 29.36 0.02
CA ILE A 618 28.06 29.33 -0.02
C ILE A 618 28.60 28.16 0.80
N ALA A 619 28.12 27.98 2.04
CA ALA A 619 28.56 26.89 2.90
C ALA A 619 28.26 25.51 2.29
N ALA A 620 27.05 25.31 1.75
CA ALA A 620 26.66 24.04 1.14
C ALA A 620 27.37 23.77 -0.19
N HIS A 621 27.50 24.79 -1.05
CA HIS A 621 28.17 24.68 -2.36
C HIS A 621 29.66 24.38 -2.21
N GLU A 622 30.37 25.18 -1.41
CA GLU A 622 31.80 24.98 -1.16
C GLU A 622 32.07 23.68 -0.37
N ASN A 623 31.12 23.23 0.46
CA ASN A 623 31.16 21.87 1.02
C ASN A 623 31.19 20.80 -0.08
N SER A 624 30.32 20.89 -1.07
CA SER A 624 30.33 19.94 -2.20
C SER A 624 31.62 20.04 -3.04
N VAL A 625 32.12 21.25 -3.30
CA VAL A 625 33.42 21.45 -3.97
C VAL A 625 34.54 20.75 -3.19
N ASN A 626 34.58 20.92 -1.87
CA ASN A 626 35.58 20.29 -1.02
C ASN A 626 35.44 18.77 -0.96
N GLN A 627 34.21 18.22 -1.02
CA GLN A 627 34.02 16.77 -1.11
C GLN A 627 34.61 16.21 -2.40
N VAL A 628 34.37 16.86 -3.54
CA VAL A 628 34.98 16.45 -4.83
C VAL A 628 36.49 16.63 -4.78
N ALA A 629 37.00 17.71 -4.17
CA ALA A 629 38.42 17.96 -4.05
C ALA A 629 39.14 16.91 -3.18
N LYS A 630 38.47 16.31 -2.19
CA LYS A 630 39.02 15.25 -1.33
C LYS A 630 39.17 13.90 -2.03
N ASP A 631 38.46 13.67 -3.14
CA ASP A 631 38.63 12.46 -3.96
C ASP A 631 39.93 12.48 -4.79
N ASN A 632 40.68 13.60 -4.79
CA ASN A 632 41.97 13.65 -5.45
C ASN A 632 43.00 12.72 -4.80
N GLY A 633 43.82 12.06 -5.61
CA GLY A 633 44.91 11.20 -5.14
C GLY A 633 45.89 11.96 -4.24
N ARG A 634 46.05 11.50 -2.99
CA ARG A 634 46.90 12.17 -2.00
C ARG A 634 48.38 11.78 -2.10
N ASP A 635 48.66 10.59 -2.61
CA ASP A 635 49.98 9.96 -2.48
C ASP A 635 50.89 10.19 -3.71
N SER A 636 50.39 10.78 -4.78
CA SER A 636 51.16 11.12 -5.98
C SER A 636 50.51 12.22 -6.79
N PHE A 637 51.34 13.01 -7.49
CA PHE A 637 50.89 14.16 -8.26
C PHE A 637 50.27 13.75 -9.60
N TYR A 638 49.14 14.38 -9.93
CA TYR A 638 48.44 14.27 -11.22
C TYR A 638 47.97 12.84 -11.55
N VAL A 639 47.54 12.09 -10.52
CA VAL A 639 46.98 10.73 -10.64
C VAL A 639 45.45 10.80 -10.81
N PRO A 640 44.83 10.00 -11.69
CA PRO A 640 43.38 9.95 -11.83
C PRO A 640 42.72 9.37 -10.58
N SER A 641 41.58 9.94 -10.20
CA SER A 641 40.66 9.35 -9.22
C SER A 641 39.52 8.61 -9.91
N PRO A 642 38.77 7.74 -9.21
CA PRO A 642 37.56 7.14 -9.75
C PRO A 642 36.57 8.19 -10.28
N SER A 643 36.43 9.34 -9.61
CA SER A 643 35.59 10.43 -10.12
C SER A 643 36.09 10.97 -11.45
N LEU A 644 37.40 11.21 -11.60
CA LEU A 644 37.96 11.68 -12.87
C LEU A 644 37.72 10.71 -14.03
N VAL A 645 37.85 9.40 -13.79
CA VAL A 645 37.57 8.39 -14.81
C VAL A 645 36.09 8.41 -15.21
N SER A 646 35.18 8.65 -14.26
CA SER A 646 33.73 8.75 -14.50
C SER A 646 33.33 9.93 -15.38
N PHE A 647 34.20 10.92 -15.58
CA PHE A 647 33.99 12.03 -16.50
C PHE A 647 34.32 11.68 -17.95
N THR A 648 34.72 10.43 -18.19
CA THR A 648 35.13 9.91 -19.50
C THR A 648 34.37 8.60 -19.81
N ASN A 649 34.52 8.08 -21.02
CA ASN A 649 33.92 6.80 -21.41
C ASN A 649 34.74 5.57 -20.99
N GLY A 650 35.85 5.76 -20.29
CA GLY A 650 36.71 4.65 -19.89
C GLY A 650 36.37 4.07 -18.51
N SER A 651 37.12 3.04 -18.11
CA SER A 651 36.86 2.27 -16.90
C SER A 651 38.15 1.80 -16.23
N GLY A 652 38.13 1.68 -14.90
CA GLY A 652 39.27 1.23 -14.10
C GLY A 652 40.29 2.34 -13.79
N PRO A 653 41.34 2.03 -13.02
CA PRO A 653 42.26 3.03 -12.47
C PRO A 653 43.08 3.78 -13.53
N PHE A 654 43.37 3.14 -14.66
CA PHE A 654 44.07 3.75 -15.81
C PHE A 654 43.11 4.16 -16.94
N GLY A 655 41.80 4.21 -16.63
CA GLY A 655 40.73 4.31 -17.61
C GLY A 655 40.43 5.73 -18.10
N TYR A 656 41.19 6.75 -17.71
CA TYR A 656 40.92 8.10 -18.21
C TYR A 656 41.21 8.20 -19.71
N THR A 657 40.20 8.58 -20.50
CA THR A 657 40.28 8.65 -21.97
C THR A 657 40.20 10.09 -22.46
N GLU A 658 38.99 10.58 -22.72
CA GLU A 658 38.72 11.95 -23.16
C GLU A 658 37.69 12.58 -22.22
N PHE A 659 37.94 13.82 -21.80
CA PHE A 659 37.00 14.56 -20.99
C PHE A 659 35.67 14.79 -21.72
N SER A 660 34.57 14.34 -21.12
CA SER A 660 33.21 14.60 -21.58
C SER A 660 32.52 15.62 -20.67
N ALA A 661 32.15 16.76 -21.25
CA ALA A 661 31.42 17.80 -20.53
C ALA A 661 30.06 17.31 -20.01
N ASP A 662 29.37 16.45 -20.76
CA ASP A 662 28.07 15.90 -20.37
C ASP A 662 28.18 14.91 -19.20
N LEU A 663 29.20 14.04 -19.22
CA LEU A 663 29.45 13.11 -18.12
C LEU A 663 29.88 13.85 -16.85
N TYR A 664 30.74 14.87 -17.00
CA TYR A 664 31.09 15.74 -15.87
C TYR A 664 29.86 16.47 -15.33
N ALA A 665 29.01 17.05 -16.19
CA ALA A 665 27.79 17.72 -15.76
C ALA A 665 26.89 16.80 -14.93
N ALA A 666 26.67 15.56 -15.40
CA ALA A 666 25.88 14.57 -14.68
C ALA A 666 26.52 14.16 -13.34
N ALA A 667 27.81 13.86 -13.33
CA ALA A 667 28.53 13.48 -12.11
C ALA A 667 28.57 14.63 -11.09
N ARG A 668 28.77 15.86 -11.55
CA ARG A 668 28.76 17.05 -10.71
C ARG A 668 27.37 17.34 -10.14
N SER A 669 26.31 17.22 -10.96
CA SER A 669 24.94 17.35 -10.48
C SER A 669 24.57 16.28 -9.44
N LEU A 670 25.05 15.04 -9.60
CA LEU A 670 24.86 13.98 -8.59
C LEU A 670 25.56 14.33 -7.28
N SER A 671 26.82 14.79 -7.35
CA SER A 671 27.58 15.24 -6.17
C SER A 671 26.89 16.39 -5.46
N ASP A 672 26.39 17.38 -6.20
CA ASP A 672 25.72 18.53 -5.59
C ASP A 672 24.32 18.19 -5.07
N ALA A 673 23.62 17.24 -5.71
CA ALA A 673 22.37 16.74 -5.19
C ALA A 673 22.53 15.98 -3.87
N SER A 674 23.68 15.34 -3.63
CA SER A 674 23.99 14.71 -2.34
C SER A 674 24.65 15.65 -1.32
N ASN A 675 25.37 16.69 -1.77
CA ASN A 675 26.22 17.51 -0.88
C ASN A 675 25.84 18.99 -0.76
N VAL A 676 24.92 19.48 -1.58
CA VAL A 676 24.39 20.85 -1.52
C VAL A 676 22.91 20.82 -1.15
N LEU A 677 22.09 20.15 -1.97
CA LEU A 677 20.63 20.19 -1.83
C LEU A 677 20.08 19.73 -0.47
N PRO A 678 20.66 18.75 0.25
CA PRO A 678 20.16 18.35 1.56
C PRO A 678 20.25 19.48 2.60
N TYR A 679 21.23 20.38 2.44
CA TYR A 679 21.46 21.50 3.34
C TYR A 679 20.52 22.69 3.09
N PHE A 680 19.60 22.62 2.11
CA PHE A 680 18.53 23.61 1.97
C PHE A 680 17.23 23.23 2.70
N ALA A 681 17.19 22.07 3.35
CA ALA A 681 16.09 21.67 4.20
C ALA A 681 16.61 21.51 5.64
N GLY A 682 16.25 22.45 6.51
CA GLY A 682 16.68 22.52 7.90
C GLY A 682 15.49 22.34 8.85
N SER A 683 15.34 23.27 9.78
CA SER A 683 14.23 23.33 10.75
C SER A 683 13.09 24.25 10.33
N GLY A 684 13.19 24.93 9.17
CA GLY A 684 12.14 25.76 8.62
C GLY A 684 10.98 24.94 8.06
N GLN A 685 9.75 25.34 8.39
CA GLN A 685 8.54 24.62 8.01
C GLN A 685 7.99 25.09 6.66
N LEU A 686 7.57 24.12 5.85
CA LEU A 686 6.87 24.31 4.58
C LEU A 686 5.50 23.65 4.62
N VAL A 687 4.54 24.24 3.92
CA VAL A 687 3.24 23.61 3.66
C VAL A 687 3.41 22.52 2.61
N ALA A 688 3.06 21.30 2.99
CA ALA A 688 2.87 20.18 2.09
C ALA A 688 1.39 19.80 2.03
N ARG A 689 0.99 19.24 0.89
CA ARG A 689 -0.34 18.66 0.71
C ARG A 689 -0.25 17.17 0.87
N ARG A 690 -0.94 16.65 1.87
CA ARG A 690 -1.05 15.22 2.13
C ARG A 690 -2.33 14.68 1.51
N TYR A 691 -2.15 13.68 0.68
CA TYR A 691 -3.20 12.86 0.10
C TYR A 691 -3.09 11.47 0.72
N GLU A 692 -4.01 11.15 1.61
CA GLU A 692 -4.06 9.83 2.24
C GLU A 692 -4.49 8.78 1.23
N ASP A 693 -3.84 7.62 1.26
CA ASP A 693 -4.28 6.49 0.47
C ASP A 693 -5.68 6.05 0.89
N ARG A 694 -6.51 5.68 -0.08
CA ARG A 694 -7.86 5.20 0.15
C ARG A 694 -7.84 3.68 0.16
N VAL A 695 -8.24 3.08 1.28
CA VAL A 695 -8.48 1.65 1.37
C VAL A 695 -9.82 1.31 0.70
N VAL A 696 -9.76 0.57 -0.40
CA VAL A 696 -10.94 0.06 -1.11
C VAL A 696 -11.04 -1.45 -0.98
N ALA A 697 -12.26 -1.96 -1.00
CA ALA A 697 -12.52 -3.39 -1.02
C ALA A 697 -12.52 -3.91 -2.46
N ILE A 698 -11.91 -5.06 -2.66
CA ILE A 698 -12.01 -5.87 -3.87
C ILE A 698 -12.80 -7.11 -3.48
N ALA A 699 -13.97 -7.29 -4.09
CA ALA A 699 -14.79 -8.46 -3.85
C ALA A 699 -14.66 -9.42 -5.03
N SER A 700 -14.25 -10.65 -4.77
CA SER A 700 -14.13 -11.70 -5.79
C SER A 700 -14.97 -12.91 -5.41
N LEU A 701 -15.53 -13.57 -6.43
CA LEU A 701 -16.36 -14.76 -6.23
C LEU A 701 -15.53 -16.01 -6.49
N ARG A 702 -15.44 -16.89 -5.49
CA ARG A 702 -14.82 -18.22 -5.65
C ARG A 702 -15.78 -19.13 -6.40
N THR A 703 -15.73 -19.06 -7.73
CA THR A 703 -16.66 -19.78 -8.61
C THR A 703 -16.71 -21.27 -8.31
N PHE A 704 -15.57 -21.92 -8.05
CA PHE A 704 -15.53 -23.35 -7.74
C PHE A 704 -16.32 -23.71 -6.48
N ASP A 705 -16.08 -23.00 -5.37
CA ASP A 705 -16.77 -23.23 -4.10
C ASP A 705 -18.28 -22.98 -4.22
N LEU A 706 -18.67 -21.92 -4.93
CA LEU A 706 -20.06 -21.61 -5.19
C LEU A 706 -20.73 -22.68 -6.06
N THR A 707 -20.07 -23.13 -7.14
CA THR A 707 -20.60 -24.19 -8.00
C THR A 707 -20.76 -25.49 -7.23
N MET A 708 -19.82 -25.85 -6.36
CA MET A 708 -19.96 -27.02 -5.48
C MET A 708 -21.16 -26.89 -4.52
N ALA A 709 -21.31 -25.73 -3.88
CA ALA A 709 -22.43 -25.48 -2.97
C ALA A 709 -23.79 -25.52 -3.70
N LEU A 710 -23.88 -24.92 -4.89
CA LEU A 710 -25.07 -24.96 -5.73
C LEU A 710 -25.37 -26.36 -6.26
N GLY A 711 -24.34 -27.11 -6.65
CA GLY A 711 -24.46 -28.50 -7.05
C GLY A 711 -25.01 -29.37 -5.90
N LEU A 712 -24.49 -29.19 -4.68
CA LEU A 712 -24.99 -29.89 -3.50
C LEU A 712 -26.45 -29.54 -3.18
N ALA A 713 -26.81 -28.26 -3.20
CA ALA A 713 -28.18 -27.80 -2.99
C ALA A 713 -29.14 -28.37 -4.04
N PHE A 714 -28.77 -28.26 -5.32
CA PHE A 714 -29.56 -28.76 -6.44
C PHE A 714 -29.75 -30.27 -6.39
N MET A 715 -28.68 -31.04 -6.14
CA MET A 715 -28.75 -32.50 -6.02
C MET A 715 -29.61 -32.94 -4.84
N THR A 716 -29.50 -32.24 -3.70
CA THR A 716 -30.36 -32.51 -2.54
C THR A 716 -31.82 -32.21 -2.87
N GLY A 717 -32.12 -31.08 -3.51
CA GLY A 717 -33.46 -30.74 -3.97
C GLY A 717 -34.04 -31.76 -4.97
N LEU A 718 -33.22 -32.23 -5.92
CA LEU A 718 -33.59 -33.27 -6.89
C LEU A 718 -33.90 -34.59 -6.19
N LEU A 719 -33.04 -35.02 -5.26
CA LEU A 719 -33.25 -36.24 -4.47
C LEU A 719 -34.54 -36.16 -3.66
N CYS A 720 -34.80 -35.05 -2.95
CA CYS A 720 -36.03 -34.87 -2.18
C CYS A 720 -37.28 -34.84 -3.06
N THR A 721 -37.17 -34.36 -4.31
CA THR A 721 -38.27 -34.31 -5.27
C THR A 721 -38.63 -35.69 -5.82
N VAL A 722 -37.63 -36.51 -6.15
CA VAL A 722 -37.82 -37.84 -6.76
C VAL A 722 -38.05 -38.93 -5.71
N ALA A 723 -37.46 -38.78 -4.52
CA ALA A 723 -37.48 -39.79 -3.48
C ALA A 723 -38.65 -39.66 -2.48
N VAL A 724 -39.77 -39.02 -2.87
CA VAL A 724 -40.97 -38.95 -2.01
C VAL A 724 -41.61 -40.34 -1.93
N PRO A 725 -41.51 -41.03 -0.79
CA PRO A 725 -41.94 -42.42 -0.68
C PRO A 725 -43.47 -42.49 -0.65
N ARG A 726 -44.05 -43.50 -1.31
CA ARG A 726 -45.46 -43.85 -1.08
C ARG A 726 -45.65 -44.41 0.33
N LEU A 727 -46.84 -44.27 0.89
CA LEU A 727 -47.16 -44.92 2.16
C LEU A 727 -47.18 -46.45 2.02
N PRO A 728 -46.90 -47.20 3.10
CA PRO A 728 -47.10 -48.65 3.12
C PRO A 728 -48.57 -48.99 2.79
N LEU A 729 -48.82 -50.22 2.34
CA LEU A 729 -50.17 -50.71 1.96
C LEU A 729 -50.81 -50.04 0.73
N GLY A 730 -50.10 -49.17 0.01
CA GLY A 730 -50.64 -48.51 -1.20
C GLY A 730 -51.65 -47.40 -0.90
N VAL A 731 -51.71 -46.95 0.35
CA VAL A 731 -52.55 -45.84 0.81
C VAL A 731 -52.13 -44.53 0.13
N PRO A 732 -53.07 -43.67 -0.33
CA PRO A 732 -52.73 -42.37 -0.88
C PRO A 732 -52.12 -41.46 0.19
N LYS A 733 -51.11 -40.64 -0.19
CA LYS A 733 -50.49 -39.68 0.73
C LYS A 733 -51.53 -38.80 1.42
N ARG A 734 -51.32 -38.60 2.72
CA ARG A 734 -51.97 -37.56 3.51
C ARG A 734 -50.94 -36.47 3.80
N GLY A 735 -51.28 -35.21 3.53
CA GLY A 735 -50.52 -34.08 4.07
C GLY A 735 -50.99 -33.74 5.48
N PHE A 736 -50.36 -32.77 6.14
CA PHE A 736 -50.90 -32.22 7.41
C PHE A 736 -51.92 -31.11 7.20
N ASN A 737 -52.39 -30.91 5.97
CA ASN A 737 -53.42 -29.92 5.65
C ASN A 737 -54.79 -30.35 6.20
N LEU A 738 -55.62 -29.39 6.60
CA LEU A 738 -56.97 -29.62 7.14
C LEU A 738 -57.83 -30.58 6.28
N TYR A 739 -57.74 -30.48 4.95
CA TYR A 739 -58.46 -31.37 4.03
C TYR A 739 -57.99 -32.83 4.11
N SER A 740 -56.70 -33.06 4.34
CA SER A 740 -56.17 -34.42 4.52
C SER A 740 -56.65 -35.03 5.83
N TRP A 741 -56.75 -34.21 6.89
CA TRP A 741 -57.30 -34.60 8.18
C TRP A 741 -58.79 -34.94 8.13
N ILE A 742 -59.61 -34.06 7.55
CA ILE A 742 -61.06 -34.30 7.40
C ILE A 742 -61.29 -35.59 6.62
N LEU A 743 -60.53 -35.83 5.55
CA LEU A 743 -60.68 -37.02 4.73
C LEU A 743 -60.23 -38.31 5.47
N ALA A 744 -59.16 -38.24 6.27
CA ALA A 744 -58.72 -39.38 7.09
C ALA A 744 -59.75 -39.78 8.15
N PHE A 745 -60.40 -38.81 8.80
CA PHE A 745 -61.48 -39.07 9.76
C PHE A 745 -62.80 -39.48 9.10
N HIS A 746 -63.17 -38.84 7.98
CA HIS A 746 -64.42 -39.14 7.27
C HIS A 746 -64.43 -40.56 6.67
N VAL A 747 -63.29 -41.05 6.19
CA VAL A 747 -63.16 -42.42 5.62
C VAL A 747 -62.91 -43.46 6.73
N LYS A 748 -62.89 -43.05 8.01
CA LYS A 748 -62.58 -43.90 9.18
C LYS A 748 -61.24 -44.63 9.05
N GLU A 749 -60.25 -44.00 8.39
CA GLU A 749 -58.89 -44.54 8.25
C GLU A 749 -58.10 -44.42 9.56
N VAL A 750 -58.41 -43.39 10.37
CA VAL A 750 -57.82 -43.15 11.68
C VAL A 750 -58.90 -43.32 12.75
N GLU A 751 -58.71 -44.29 13.63
CA GLU A 751 -59.54 -44.51 14.81
C GLU A 751 -58.86 -43.91 16.03
N ILE A 752 -59.68 -43.35 16.91
CA ILE A 752 -59.26 -42.75 18.16
C ILE A 752 -59.61 -43.73 19.28
N GLU A 753 -58.62 -44.30 19.96
CA GLU A 753 -58.85 -45.24 21.05
C GLU A 753 -58.51 -44.62 22.41
N GLY A 754 -59.43 -44.77 23.36
CA GLY A 754 -59.40 -44.12 24.67
C GLY A 754 -60.42 -42.98 24.72
N GLY A 755 -61.61 -43.28 25.23
CA GLY A 755 -62.66 -42.31 25.46
C GLY A 755 -63.42 -42.64 26.73
N GLU A 756 -62.92 -42.18 27.87
CA GLU A 756 -63.84 -41.79 28.96
C GLU A 756 -64.51 -40.47 28.55
N GLU A 757 -65.78 -40.28 28.92
CA GLU A 757 -66.56 -39.12 28.48
C GLU A 757 -65.87 -37.82 28.91
N ILE A 758 -65.62 -36.92 27.94
CA ILE A 758 -65.20 -35.54 28.22
C ILE A 758 -66.28 -34.90 29.10
N THR A 759 -66.03 -34.83 30.40
CA THR A 759 -67.01 -34.27 31.34
C THR A 759 -67.05 -32.76 31.23
N ARG A 760 -68.27 -32.20 31.27
CA ARG A 760 -68.50 -30.75 31.23
C ARG A 760 -67.94 -30.09 32.50
N GLY A 761 -66.82 -29.37 32.39
CA GLY A 761 -66.16 -28.66 33.50
C GLY A 761 -64.64 -28.86 33.62
N MET A 762 -64.03 -29.64 32.72
CA MET A 762 -62.57 -29.86 32.68
C MET A 762 -61.80 -28.57 32.35
N HIS A 763 -60.67 -28.32 33.04
CA HIS A 763 -59.80 -27.19 32.73
C HIS A 763 -59.11 -27.39 31.37
N LEU A 764 -58.72 -26.29 30.70
CA LEU A 764 -58.08 -26.31 29.38
C LEU A 764 -56.78 -27.11 29.36
N ASP A 765 -55.97 -27.01 30.41
CA ASP A 765 -54.70 -27.75 30.53
C ASP A 765 -54.94 -29.25 30.71
N ASP A 766 -55.91 -29.63 31.56
CA ASP A 766 -56.33 -31.03 31.74
C ASP A 766 -56.93 -31.62 30.45
N LEU A 767 -57.66 -30.79 29.69
CA LEU A 767 -58.24 -31.19 28.41
C LEU A 767 -57.16 -31.34 27.33
N GLN A 768 -56.10 -30.53 27.37
CA GLN A 768 -54.93 -30.64 26.50
C GLN A 768 -54.07 -31.86 26.85
N GLU A 769 -53.84 -32.14 28.13
CA GLU A 769 -53.13 -33.34 28.58
C GLU A 769 -53.94 -34.60 28.24
N TYR A 770 -55.25 -34.58 28.52
CA TYR A 770 -56.16 -35.65 28.15
C TYR A 770 -56.19 -35.90 26.64
N ALA A 771 -56.43 -34.85 25.84
CA ALA A 771 -56.42 -34.97 24.39
C ALA A 771 -55.03 -35.39 23.86
N GLY A 772 -53.95 -34.98 24.51
CA GLY A 772 -52.58 -35.33 24.15
C GLY A 772 -52.24 -36.82 24.36
N ASP A 773 -52.86 -37.47 25.35
CA ASP A 773 -52.64 -38.89 25.67
C ASP A 773 -53.53 -39.85 24.87
N VAL A 774 -54.52 -39.32 24.14
CA VAL A 774 -55.33 -40.07 23.19
C VAL A 774 -54.45 -40.78 22.16
N VAL A 775 -54.69 -42.06 21.91
CA VAL A 775 -53.89 -42.86 20.99
C VAL A 775 -54.55 -42.91 19.62
N LEU A 776 -53.86 -42.40 18.60
CA LEU A 776 -54.25 -42.51 17.20
C LEU A 776 -53.87 -43.88 16.65
N ARG A 777 -54.82 -44.55 15.99
CA ARG A 777 -54.62 -45.85 15.34
C ARG A 777 -55.01 -45.79 13.87
N TYR A 778 -54.21 -46.40 13.01
CA TYR A 778 -54.53 -46.54 11.60
C TYR A 778 -55.24 -47.88 11.34
N ARG A 779 -56.46 -47.84 10.81
CA ARG A 779 -57.24 -49.04 10.49
C ARG A 779 -56.87 -49.55 9.10
N ILE A 780 -56.37 -50.79 9.03
CA ILE A 780 -56.12 -51.46 7.75
C ILE A 780 -57.46 -51.97 7.22
N LEU A 781 -58.06 -51.26 6.26
CA LEU A 781 -59.26 -51.74 5.57
C LEU A 781 -58.90 -52.97 4.72
N GLY A 782 -59.58 -54.08 4.97
CA GLY A 782 -59.42 -55.30 4.20
C GLY A 782 -59.88 -55.11 2.75
N LYS A 783 -59.35 -55.94 1.85
CA LYS A 783 -59.65 -55.89 0.40
C LYS A 783 -61.14 -56.05 0.07
N ASP A 784 -61.94 -56.55 1.01
CA ASP A 784 -63.37 -56.78 0.86
C ASP A 784 -64.22 -55.53 1.19
N ASP A 785 -63.74 -54.60 2.03
CA ASP A 785 -64.47 -53.38 2.42
C ASP A 785 -64.37 -52.25 1.37
N PHE A 786 -63.34 -52.28 0.50
CA PHE A 786 -63.10 -51.21 -0.47
C PHE A 786 -64.11 -51.21 -1.64
N ASN A 787 -64.78 -52.33 -1.90
CA ASN A 787 -65.81 -52.44 -2.94
C ASN A 787 -67.20 -51.98 -2.47
N GLU A 788 -67.40 -51.71 -1.19
CA GLU A 788 -68.69 -51.25 -0.65
C GLU A 788 -68.79 -49.71 -0.53
N HIS A 789 -67.67 -48.99 -0.73
CA HIS A 789 -67.57 -47.54 -0.52
C HIS A 789 -67.07 -46.73 -1.73
N VAL A 790 -66.90 -47.37 -2.89
CA VAL A 790 -66.82 -46.70 -4.21
C VAL A 790 -68.16 -46.91 -4.92
#